data_AF-A0AAN7YHI5-F1
#
_entry.id   AF-A0AAN7YHI5-F1
#
_cell.length_a   1.000
_cell.length_b   1.000
_cell.length_c   1.000
_cell.angle_alpha   90.00
_cell.angle_beta   90.00
_cell.angle_gamma   90.00
#
_symmetry.space_group_name_H-M   'P 1'
#
loop_
_entity.id
_entity.type
_entity.pdbx_description
1 polymer ?
#
loop_
_entity_poly.entity_id
_entity_poly.type
_entity_poly.pdbx_seq_one_letter_code
_entity_poly.pdbx_strand_id
1 'polypeptide(L)'
;MPSTPRSASGPNQPGLRSTSGSSQGSAQSGTQPPTSNYNTPGRPEKDYPYKAIHNWHENNNTQARKLLAVGQLGKCLTNTQHGWISVSIGKNNAQVQVPRWAIEVGFERKFGDRLFEHDFSRISQSGVNHNNIQASNSLEKAIRSLALALSLKSNQDKMPFMSDNMRGMLRNDSQRNAYVAKMIGDLNKDYVRLACNEQSTVQDFRQALRVARLGDNRTGAYARVTGNFKTPAHRNRRPEFYVGQTSAGFYVRSASHRSPRLDDTSLAAESVRDADYCELYPICGTVGDPLYLDFVEQILIIVNGSYRPELKLQLTKATVGVSALQDFIKIYSMKESAQVLSEVASAVFGEIGWTPLCDRPAFGVHRGLNYDSPIRQTDWREKVLWIKTTQPGVKVVYRRSGLPVRVTTSTLGVNFKNGKTYQSATANVKFGAHWKEGEGPPKGTEVFPVIELMMNGPHPYPYARLPEVGCFADWHFANRVGIKLEWKGDDGKWYHQYFQRQHYREYMDSHEPGCTRGYAETLGLVKYLHQVPQDQPRGWMIDFGIARIKELTWDHMTQTAHLHELVAPAGAWPPPTWKTTAQITHEIQQLGALGVNGPYMVFPPGTRLMPSGRKCDTCFYEAWYDGLIRRRRVSGDWPCTRHRDANDQQTNICETCFRKGIVCSWTPEDQMPPRMITALQYRAHTAPSAASIDLDVTMLEIS
;
A
#
# COMPACT_ATOMS: atom_id res chain seq x y z
N MET A 1 43.78 25.66 -29.35
CA MET A 1 45.10 25.47 -28.68
C MET A 1 44.86 25.38 -27.19
N PRO A 2 45.61 24.59 -26.38
CA PRO A 2 46.26 23.27 -26.57
C PRO A 2 45.51 22.18 -25.73
N SER A 3 45.37 20.91 -26.12
CA SER A 3 46.30 19.77 -26.23
C SER A 3 46.89 19.18 -24.92
N THR A 4 46.35 17.99 -24.55
CA THR A 4 47.03 16.77 -24.00
C THR A 4 47.61 16.80 -22.56
N PRO A 5 48.07 15.68 -21.93
CA PRO A 5 47.99 14.22 -22.27
C PRO A 5 47.71 13.21 -21.11
N ARG A 6 47.43 11.95 -21.52
CA ARG A 6 47.89 10.59 -21.09
C ARG A 6 48.46 10.31 -19.67
N SER A 7 48.04 9.15 -19.11
CA SER A 7 48.85 7.93 -18.77
C SER A 7 47.93 6.95 -18.00
N ALA A 8 47.74 5.65 -18.27
CA ALA A 8 48.55 4.49 -18.69
C ALA A 8 49.30 3.77 -17.55
N SER A 9 49.11 2.44 -17.50
CA SER A 9 49.82 1.38 -16.74
C SER A 9 49.56 1.36 -15.22
N GLY A 10 49.46 0.22 -14.53
CA GLY A 10 49.77 -1.18 -14.83
C GLY A 10 49.72 -1.99 -13.51
N PRO A 11 49.89 -3.32 -13.56
CA PRO A 11 49.34 -4.30 -12.61
C PRO A 11 50.29 -4.62 -11.45
N ASN A 12 49.77 -5.22 -10.36
CA ASN A 12 50.56 -6.05 -9.44
C ASN A 12 49.66 -7.02 -8.63
N GLN A 13 49.70 -8.29 -9.00
CA GLN A 13 49.75 -9.41 -8.04
C GLN A 13 51.20 -9.90 -8.02
N PRO A 14 51.75 -10.39 -6.89
CA PRO A 14 51.66 -11.85 -6.64
C PRO A 14 51.67 -12.28 -5.15
N GLY A 15 51.22 -13.52 -4.92
CA GLY A 15 52.04 -14.47 -4.14
C GLY A 15 51.55 -14.95 -2.77
N LEU A 16 50.97 -16.16 -2.74
CA LEU A 16 51.38 -17.33 -1.94
C LEU A 16 51.57 -17.22 -0.41
N ARG A 17 50.80 -17.97 0.39
CA ARG A 17 51.22 -19.27 0.97
C ARG A 17 50.16 -19.91 1.90
N SER A 18 50.23 -21.24 1.89
CA SER A 18 49.50 -22.27 2.62
C SER A 18 49.79 -22.33 4.13
N THR A 19 48.84 -22.84 4.92
CA THR A 19 49.12 -23.89 5.92
C THR A 19 47.90 -24.77 6.14
N SER A 20 48.14 -26.08 5.97
CA SER A 20 47.33 -27.23 6.31
C SER A 20 47.24 -27.44 7.82
N GLY A 21 46.07 -27.85 8.31
CA GLY A 21 45.87 -28.37 9.66
C GLY A 21 44.80 -29.47 9.64
N SER A 22 45.24 -30.72 9.73
CA SER A 22 44.44 -31.93 9.84
C SER A 22 44.10 -32.24 11.30
N SER A 23 42.85 -32.57 11.60
CA SER A 23 42.52 -33.36 12.80
C SER A 23 41.34 -34.28 12.53
N GLN A 24 41.61 -35.58 12.63
CA GLN A 24 40.63 -36.66 12.68
C GLN A 24 39.85 -36.60 14.00
N GLY A 25 38.56 -36.94 13.96
CA GLY A 25 37.71 -37.11 15.13
C GLY A 25 36.51 -38.00 14.80
N SER A 26 36.37 -39.08 15.57
CA SER A 26 35.54 -40.27 15.38
C SER A 26 34.02 -40.06 15.57
N ALA A 27 33.27 -41.01 15.01
CA ALA A 27 31.81 -41.11 15.02
C ALA A 27 31.17 -41.33 16.40
N GLN A 28 29.99 -40.74 16.61
CA GLN A 28 28.93 -41.30 17.47
C GLN A 28 27.55 -41.10 16.83
N SER A 29 26.78 -42.17 16.85
CA SER A 29 25.42 -42.32 16.35
C SER A 29 24.38 -41.72 17.31
N GLY A 30 23.40 -41.01 16.77
CA GLY A 30 22.18 -40.62 17.49
C GLY A 30 21.17 -39.99 16.55
N THR A 31 20.09 -40.70 16.26
CA THR A 31 18.95 -40.26 15.46
C THR A 31 18.15 -39.18 16.20
N GLN A 32 18.19 -37.95 15.71
CA GLN A 32 17.17 -36.92 15.97
C GLN A 32 16.56 -36.46 14.64
N PRO A 33 15.25 -36.17 14.58
CA PRO A 33 14.65 -35.60 13.38
C PRO A 33 15.18 -34.18 13.16
N PRO A 34 15.33 -33.72 11.90
CA PRO A 34 15.90 -32.41 11.62
C PRO A 34 14.91 -31.32 12.04
N THR A 35 15.19 -30.66 13.17
CA THR A 35 14.59 -29.37 13.52
C THR A 35 15.12 -28.33 12.54
N SER A 36 14.21 -27.72 11.78
CA SER A 36 14.54 -26.68 10.81
C SER A 36 15.17 -25.46 11.51
N ASN A 37 16.43 -25.18 11.18
CA ASN A 37 17.12 -23.95 11.57
C ASN A 37 16.53 -22.75 10.81
N TYR A 38 15.62 -22.02 11.44
CA TYR A 38 15.17 -20.71 10.96
C TYR A 38 15.48 -19.63 12.00
N ASN A 39 16.60 -18.95 11.79
CA ASN A 39 16.88 -17.67 12.43
C ASN A 39 15.93 -16.62 11.86
N THR A 40 14.78 -16.44 12.51
CA THR A 40 14.04 -15.18 12.41
C THR A 40 14.84 -14.16 13.24
N PRO A 41 15.10 -12.92 12.78
CA PRO A 41 15.74 -11.91 13.61
C PRO A 41 14.76 -11.46 14.71
N GLY A 42 14.61 -12.30 15.73
CA GLY A 42 13.90 -11.96 16.96
C GLY A 42 14.74 -11.00 17.78
N ARG A 43 14.14 -9.88 18.20
CA ARG A 43 14.71 -9.00 19.23
C ARG A 43 15.06 -9.81 20.50
N PRO A 44 15.93 -9.26 21.37
CA PRO A 44 16.20 -9.87 22.65
C PRO A 44 14.95 -9.74 23.54
N GLU A 45 14.32 -10.87 23.87
CA GLU A 45 13.25 -10.99 24.88
C GLU A 45 13.74 -10.69 26.31
N LYS A 46 14.94 -10.12 26.46
CA LYS A 46 15.60 -9.81 27.72
C LYS A 46 14.74 -8.86 28.56
N ASP A 47 14.63 -9.19 29.83
CA ASP A 47 13.90 -8.53 30.92
C ASP A 47 12.37 -8.53 30.80
N TYR A 48 11.77 -9.29 29.87
CA TYR A 48 10.31 -9.44 29.82
C TYR A 48 9.81 -10.43 30.88
N PRO A 49 8.72 -10.14 31.59
CA PRO A 49 8.11 -11.11 32.49
C PRO A 49 7.60 -12.31 31.68
N TYR A 50 7.69 -13.52 32.23
CA TYR A 50 7.09 -14.72 31.64
C TYR A 50 6.20 -15.44 32.65
N LYS A 51 5.24 -16.21 32.12
CA LYS A 51 4.44 -17.17 32.86
C LYS A 51 4.65 -18.55 32.25
N ALA A 52 5.04 -19.52 33.06
CA ALA A 52 5.14 -20.90 32.62
C ALA A 52 3.74 -21.44 32.26
N ILE A 53 3.60 -21.99 31.06
CA ILE A 53 2.35 -22.59 30.57
C ILE A 53 2.42 -24.11 30.51
N HIS A 54 3.63 -24.67 30.58
CA HIS A 54 3.88 -26.10 30.74
C HIS A 54 4.87 -26.36 31.86
N ASN A 55 4.75 -27.52 32.51
CA ASN A 55 5.77 -28.01 33.42
C ASN A 55 7.02 -28.38 32.62
N TRP A 56 8.19 -27.95 33.07
CA TRP A 56 9.45 -28.31 32.42
C TRP A 56 10.51 -28.69 33.46
N HIS A 57 11.33 -29.68 33.11
CA HIS A 57 12.43 -30.17 33.92
C HIS A 57 13.67 -30.36 33.05
N GLU A 58 14.82 -29.92 33.56
CA GLU A 58 16.10 -30.11 32.91
C GLU A 58 16.60 -31.55 33.14
N ASN A 59 16.82 -32.31 32.05
CA ASN A 59 17.28 -33.70 32.09
C ASN A 59 18.80 -33.80 32.31
N ASN A 60 19.35 -33.08 33.29
CA ASN A 60 20.76 -33.24 33.66
C ASN A 60 20.89 -34.16 34.88
N ASN A 61 21.70 -35.21 34.69
CA ASN A 61 21.65 -36.47 35.44
C ASN A 61 22.23 -36.41 36.86
N THR A 62 22.53 -35.23 37.40
CA THR A 62 23.19 -35.10 38.71
C THR A 62 22.78 -33.81 39.44
N GLN A 63 21.92 -33.99 40.45
CA GLN A 63 21.59 -33.05 41.55
C GLN A 63 20.74 -31.80 41.23
N ALA A 64 19.78 -31.56 42.14
CA ALA A 64 18.85 -30.44 42.24
C ALA A 64 18.02 -30.13 40.97
N ARG A 65 16.86 -30.82 40.83
CA ARG A 65 15.87 -30.55 39.78
C ARG A 65 15.35 -29.11 39.89
N LYS A 66 15.77 -28.24 38.96
CA LYS A 66 15.11 -26.94 38.76
C LYS A 66 13.85 -27.18 37.93
N LEU A 67 12.71 -27.26 38.60
CA LEU A 67 11.40 -27.39 37.95
C LEU A 67 10.89 -25.99 37.59
N LEU A 68 10.42 -25.84 36.35
CA LEU A 68 9.51 -24.77 36.00
C LEU A 68 8.08 -25.31 36.12
N ALA A 69 7.31 -24.80 37.08
CA ALA A 69 5.92 -25.23 37.30
C ALA A 69 4.93 -24.37 36.49
N VAL A 70 3.84 -24.94 35.97
CA VAL A 70 2.77 -24.16 35.33
C VAL A 70 2.29 -23.04 36.26
N GLY A 71 2.15 -21.83 35.71
CA GLY A 71 1.78 -20.62 36.43
C GLY A 71 2.95 -19.89 37.07
N GLN A 72 4.16 -20.47 37.09
CA GLN A 72 5.33 -19.83 37.65
C GLN A 72 5.73 -18.58 36.86
N LEU A 73 6.05 -17.52 37.59
CA LEU A 73 6.42 -16.23 37.04
C LEU A 73 7.93 -16.00 37.16
N GLY A 74 8.49 -15.24 36.22
CA GLY A 74 9.86 -14.76 36.30
C GLY A 74 10.18 -13.81 35.16
N LYS A 75 11.46 -13.62 34.84
CA LYS A 75 11.93 -12.75 33.76
C LYS A 75 12.75 -13.51 32.75
N CYS A 76 12.57 -13.20 31.48
CA CYS A 76 13.44 -13.63 30.41
C CYS A 76 14.77 -12.91 30.56
N LEU A 77 15.88 -13.62 30.50
CA LEU A 77 17.23 -13.06 30.72
C LEU A 77 17.94 -12.88 29.39
N THR A 78 17.88 -13.89 28.52
CA THR A 78 18.46 -13.85 27.18
C THR A 78 17.70 -14.77 26.25
N ASN A 79 17.57 -14.33 24.98
CA ASN A 79 17.19 -15.24 23.91
C ASN A 79 18.41 -16.09 23.58
N THR A 80 18.27 -17.41 23.71
CA THR A 80 19.30 -18.34 23.24
C THR A 80 18.93 -18.81 21.84
N GLN A 81 19.93 -19.11 21.02
CA GLN A 81 19.67 -19.67 19.70
C GLN A 81 18.95 -21.03 19.84
N HIS A 82 18.18 -21.46 18.81
CA HIS A 82 17.56 -22.79 18.70
C HIS A 82 16.26 -23.06 19.51
N GLY A 83 15.42 -22.04 19.73
CA GLY A 83 14.08 -22.25 20.32
C GLY A 83 14.08 -22.46 21.85
N TRP A 84 15.21 -22.17 22.48
CA TRP A 84 15.37 -22.10 23.93
C TRP A 84 15.41 -20.64 24.39
N ILE A 85 15.01 -20.39 25.62
CA ILE A 85 15.06 -19.07 26.24
C ILE A 85 15.58 -19.20 27.67
N SER A 86 16.50 -18.32 28.04
CA SER A 86 16.97 -18.27 29.41
C SER A 86 16.03 -17.43 30.26
N VAL A 87 15.57 -17.98 31.38
CA VAL A 87 14.61 -17.35 32.30
C VAL A 87 15.08 -17.39 33.75
N SER A 88 14.59 -16.49 34.57
CA SER A 88 14.77 -16.51 36.02
C SER A 88 13.69 -17.36 36.70
N ILE A 89 14.09 -18.23 37.63
CA ILE A 89 13.22 -19.14 38.39
C ILE A 89 13.44 -18.90 39.89
N GLY A 90 12.34 -18.70 40.63
CA GLY A 90 12.34 -18.58 42.09
C GLY A 90 12.87 -17.24 42.63
N LYS A 91 12.84 -17.08 43.96
CA LYS A 91 13.24 -15.84 44.65
C LYS A 91 14.71 -15.44 44.45
N ASN A 92 15.58 -16.42 44.17
CA ASN A 92 17.01 -16.19 43.97
C ASN A 92 17.36 -15.80 42.53
N ASN A 93 16.37 -15.61 41.64
CA ASN A 93 16.58 -15.36 40.21
C ASN A 93 17.51 -16.41 39.56
N ALA A 94 17.36 -17.68 39.92
CA ALA A 94 18.19 -18.73 39.35
C ALA A 94 17.95 -18.79 37.84
N GLN A 95 19.02 -18.70 37.07
CA GLN A 95 18.96 -18.78 35.61
C GLN A 95 18.76 -20.23 35.17
N VAL A 96 17.79 -20.45 34.29
CA VAL A 96 17.47 -21.76 33.69
C VAL A 96 17.15 -21.56 32.22
N GLN A 97 17.57 -22.49 31.36
CA GLN A 97 17.15 -22.50 29.96
C GLN A 97 15.92 -23.36 29.82
N VAL A 98 14.83 -22.80 29.28
CA VAL A 98 13.59 -23.51 29.03
C VAL A 98 13.27 -23.46 27.54
N PRO A 99 12.57 -24.46 26.98
CA PRO A 99 12.08 -24.36 25.62
C PRO A 99 11.07 -23.23 25.52
N ARG A 100 11.09 -22.48 24.42
CA ARG A 100 10.20 -21.32 24.23
C ARG A 100 8.72 -21.68 24.31
N TRP A 101 8.35 -22.90 23.91
CA TRP A 101 6.98 -23.41 23.99
C TRP A 101 6.50 -23.63 25.42
N ALA A 102 7.38 -23.75 26.42
CA ALA A 102 7.00 -24.01 27.81
C ALA A 102 6.53 -22.75 28.55
N ILE A 103 6.75 -21.56 27.98
CA ILE A 103 6.46 -20.27 28.63
C ILE A 103 5.73 -19.30 27.71
N GLU A 104 4.87 -18.49 28.32
CA GLU A 104 4.31 -17.28 27.73
C GLU A 104 5.11 -16.07 28.19
N VAL A 105 5.86 -15.45 27.28
CA VAL A 105 6.63 -14.22 27.54
C VAL A 105 5.73 -13.01 27.28
N GLY A 106 5.81 -12.01 28.15
CA GLY A 106 4.98 -10.80 28.09
C GLY A 106 3.56 -10.99 28.63
N PHE A 107 3.35 -11.94 29.57
CA PHE A 107 2.03 -12.15 30.20
C PHE A 107 1.60 -10.96 31.07
N GLU A 108 2.57 -10.31 31.73
CA GLU A 108 2.42 -9.02 32.40
C GLU A 108 3.02 -7.94 31.50
N ARG A 109 2.24 -6.87 31.27
CA ARG A 109 2.57 -5.84 30.28
C ARG A 109 3.47 -4.79 30.91
N LYS A 110 4.53 -4.36 30.22
CA LYS A 110 5.20 -3.09 30.54
C LYS A 110 4.41 -1.94 29.92
N PHE A 111 4.45 -0.79 30.57
CA PHE A 111 3.94 0.45 30.01
C PHE A 111 4.59 0.69 28.64
N GLY A 112 3.75 0.82 27.60
CA GLY A 112 4.14 1.00 26.20
C GLY A 112 4.29 -0.26 25.34
N ASP A 113 3.94 -1.43 25.87
CA ASP A 113 3.84 -2.65 25.06
C ASP A 113 2.59 -2.60 24.15
N ARG A 114 2.80 -2.72 22.84
CA ARG A 114 1.72 -2.77 21.83
C ARG A 114 1.37 -4.22 21.50
N LEU A 115 0.10 -4.57 21.63
CA LEU A 115 -0.43 -5.90 21.33
C LEU A 115 -1.29 -5.88 20.07
N PHE A 116 -1.05 -6.82 19.17
CA PHE A 116 -1.93 -7.10 18.03
C PHE A 116 -2.59 -8.47 18.28
N GLU A 117 -3.87 -8.46 18.65
CA GLU A 117 -4.68 -9.67 18.77
C GLU A 117 -5.54 -9.81 17.51
N HIS A 118 -5.43 -10.96 16.84
CA HIS A 118 -6.25 -11.29 15.69
C HIS A 118 -6.91 -12.66 15.86
N ASP A 119 -8.23 -12.66 15.71
CA ASP A 119 -9.06 -13.86 15.70
C ASP A 119 -9.17 -14.41 14.27
N PHE A 120 -8.39 -15.45 13.95
CA PHE A 120 -8.47 -16.19 12.70
C PHE A 120 -9.44 -17.38 12.75
N SER A 121 -10.15 -17.61 13.86
CA SER A 121 -10.82 -18.89 14.13
C SER A 121 -12.13 -19.14 13.35
N ARG A 122 -12.33 -18.52 12.16
CA ARG A 122 -13.66 -18.45 11.49
C ARG A 122 -13.76 -19.09 10.11
N ILE A 123 -12.76 -19.86 9.66
CA ILE A 123 -12.80 -20.54 8.35
C ILE A 123 -12.73 -22.07 8.50
N SER A 124 -13.60 -22.66 9.32
CA SER A 124 -13.59 -24.11 9.56
C SER A 124 -14.41 -24.93 8.55
N GLN A 125 -15.22 -24.30 7.70
CA GLN A 125 -16.08 -25.02 6.73
C GLN A 125 -16.15 -24.29 5.39
N SER A 126 -16.01 -25.05 4.29
CA SER A 126 -16.19 -24.54 2.93
C SER A 126 -17.67 -24.19 2.68
N GLY A 127 -18.58 -24.99 3.24
CA GLY A 127 -20.03 -24.87 3.01
C GLY A 127 -20.45 -25.25 1.57
N VAL A 128 -19.54 -25.83 0.78
CA VAL A 128 -19.74 -26.13 -0.64
C VAL A 128 -19.85 -27.63 -0.85
N ASN A 129 -20.88 -28.05 -1.58
CA ASN A 129 -20.95 -29.42 -2.06
C ASN A 129 -20.07 -29.60 -3.32
N HIS A 130 -18.79 -29.94 -3.13
CA HIS A 130 -17.84 -30.12 -4.23
C HIS A 130 -18.07 -31.41 -5.05
N ASN A 131 -18.97 -32.30 -4.62
CA ASN A 131 -19.23 -33.56 -5.32
C ASN A 131 -19.90 -33.36 -6.68
N ASN A 132 -20.57 -32.22 -6.88
CA ASN A 132 -21.26 -31.90 -8.13
C ASN A 132 -20.38 -31.19 -9.17
N ILE A 133 -19.12 -30.91 -8.86
CA ILE A 133 -18.21 -30.23 -9.77
C ILE A 133 -17.71 -31.22 -10.82
N GLN A 134 -18.20 -31.07 -12.06
CA GLN A 134 -17.70 -31.81 -13.21
C GLN A 134 -16.27 -31.36 -13.55
N ALA A 135 -15.35 -32.31 -13.63
CA ALA A 135 -13.95 -32.08 -13.95
C ALA A 135 -13.37 -33.28 -14.72
N SER A 136 -12.50 -33.02 -15.69
CA SER A 136 -11.82 -34.07 -16.46
C SER A 136 -10.70 -34.76 -15.69
N ASN A 137 -10.17 -34.13 -14.65
CA ASN A 137 -9.09 -34.65 -13.81
C ASN A 137 -9.07 -33.97 -12.42
N SER A 138 -8.24 -34.49 -11.51
CA SER A 138 -8.14 -33.99 -10.13
C SER A 138 -7.65 -32.55 -10.03
N LEU A 139 -6.75 -32.10 -10.91
CA LEU A 139 -6.27 -30.72 -10.96
C LEU A 139 -7.39 -29.75 -11.35
N GLU A 140 -8.17 -30.08 -12.39
CA GLU A 140 -9.33 -29.29 -12.80
C GLU A 140 -10.36 -29.20 -11.65
N LYS A 141 -10.61 -30.31 -10.95
CA LYS A 141 -11.50 -30.32 -9.78
C LYS A 141 -10.96 -29.38 -8.70
N ALA A 142 -9.67 -29.41 -8.42
CA ALA A 142 -9.03 -28.51 -7.44
C ALA A 142 -9.15 -27.03 -7.82
N ILE A 143 -8.90 -26.68 -9.09
CA ILE A 143 -9.02 -25.30 -9.60
C ILE A 143 -10.47 -24.80 -9.47
N ARG A 144 -11.45 -25.59 -9.94
CA ARG A 144 -12.88 -25.22 -9.89
C ARG A 144 -13.37 -25.06 -8.45
N SER A 145 -13.05 -26.02 -7.59
CA SER A 145 -13.45 -26.02 -6.18
C SER A 145 -12.86 -24.83 -5.42
N LEU A 146 -11.58 -24.53 -5.67
CA LEU A 146 -10.90 -23.40 -5.06
C LEU A 146 -11.50 -22.06 -5.53
N ALA A 147 -11.71 -21.87 -6.83
CA ALA A 147 -12.30 -20.65 -7.37
C ALA A 147 -13.72 -20.40 -6.81
N LEU A 148 -14.53 -21.45 -6.68
CA LEU A 148 -15.86 -21.38 -6.07
C LEU A 148 -15.78 -21.03 -4.58
N ALA A 149 -14.89 -21.66 -3.81
CA ALA A 149 -14.70 -21.33 -2.40
C ALA A 149 -14.24 -19.89 -2.20
N LEU A 150 -13.33 -19.39 -3.05
CA LEU A 150 -12.89 -17.99 -3.02
C LEU A 150 -14.04 -17.03 -3.33
N SER A 151 -14.94 -17.37 -4.26
CA SER A 151 -16.15 -16.59 -4.55
C SER A 151 -17.08 -16.47 -3.33
N LEU A 152 -17.35 -17.59 -2.64
CA LEU A 152 -18.24 -17.59 -1.48
C LEU A 152 -17.64 -16.85 -0.28
N LYS A 153 -16.33 -16.98 -0.06
CA LYS A 153 -15.66 -16.26 1.03
C LYS A 153 -15.49 -14.78 0.71
N SER A 154 -15.35 -14.40 -0.57
CA SER A 154 -15.31 -12.99 -0.97
C SER A 154 -16.66 -12.30 -0.78
N ASN A 155 -17.78 -13.04 -0.85
CA ASN A 155 -19.12 -12.54 -0.52
C ASN A 155 -19.33 -12.24 0.97
N GLN A 156 -18.55 -12.86 1.85
CA GLN A 156 -18.69 -12.69 3.31
C GLN A 156 -17.77 -11.59 3.88
N ASP A 157 -17.12 -10.79 3.03
CA ASP A 157 -16.07 -9.81 3.40
C ASP A 157 -14.91 -10.40 4.22
N LYS A 158 -14.73 -11.72 4.16
CA LYS A 158 -13.67 -12.44 4.89
C LYS A 158 -12.31 -12.39 4.18
N MET A 159 -12.21 -11.71 3.04
CA MET A 159 -10.97 -11.52 2.29
C MET A 159 -10.78 -10.04 1.93
N PRO A 160 -10.54 -9.16 2.94
CA PRO A 160 -10.42 -7.73 2.74
C PRO A 160 -9.17 -7.32 1.93
N PHE A 161 -8.26 -8.27 1.67
CA PHE A 161 -7.06 -8.06 0.86
C PHE A 161 -7.27 -8.30 -0.65
N MET A 162 -8.43 -8.80 -1.06
CA MET A 162 -8.75 -9.08 -2.47
C MET A 162 -9.28 -7.83 -3.15
N SER A 163 -8.71 -7.45 -4.30
CA SER A 163 -9.13 -6.27 -5.07
C SER A 163 -10.60 -6.35 -5.49
N ASP A 164 -11.25 -5.19 -5.67
CA ASP A 164 -12.67 -5.14 -6.07
C ASP A 164 -12.91 -5.79 -7.43
N ASN A 165 -11.96 -5.65 -8.35
CA ASN A 165 -12.04 -6.29 -9.67
C ASN A 165 -11.97 -7.82 -9.54
N MET A 166 -11.09 -8.35 -8.68
CA MET A 166 -11.00 -9.78 -8.42
C MET A 166 -12.24 -10.29 -7.70
N ARG A 167 -12.75 -9.55 -6.70
CA ARG A 167 -14.01 -9.87 -6.01
C ARG A 167 -15.18 -9.88 -7.00
N GLY A 168 -15.36 -8.81 -7.78
CA GLY A 168 -16.39 -8.71 -8.80
C GLY A 168 -16.35 -9.87 -9.80
N MET A 169 -15.15 -10.19 -10.31
CA MET A 169 -14.94 -11.33 -11.21
C MET A 169 -15.32 -12.67 -10.56
N LEU A 170 -14.89 -12.92 -9.32
CA LEU A 170 -15.20 -14.16 -8.62
C LEU A 170 -16.69 -14.26 -8.24
N ARG A 171 -17.35 -13.14 -7.92
CA ARG A 171 -18.78 -13.08 -7.58
C ARG A 171 -19.68 -13.29 -8.79
N ASN A 172 -19.22 -12.92 -9.98
CA ASN A 172 -19.94 -13.18 -11.22
C ASN A 172 -19.68 -14.63 -11.67
N ASP A 173 -20.67 -15.51 -11.46
CA ASP A 173 -20.56 -16.94 -11.81
C ASP A 173 -20.13 -17.17 -13.26
N SER A 174 -20.68 -16.39 -14.21
CA SER A 174 -20.35 -16.51 -15.63
C SER A 174 -18.90 -16.13 -15.90
N GLN A 175 -18.44 -15.00 -15.35
CA GLN A 175 -17.07 -14.53 -15.53
C GLN A 175 -16.06 -15.46 -14.84
N ARG A 176 -16.33 -15.87 -13.58
CA ARG A 176 -15.53 -16.85 -12.86
C ARG A 176 -15.40 -18.15 -13.64
N ASN A 177 -16.51 -18.71 -14.11
CA ASN A 177 -16.51 -19.97 -14.85
C ASN A 177 -15.78 -19.83 -16.19
N ALA A 178 -15.92 -18.69 -16.87
CA ALA A 178 -15.16 -18.39 -18.09
C ALA A 178 -13.65 -18.32 -17.82
N TYR A 179 -13.22 -17.67 -16.73
CA TYR A 179 -11.81 -17.56 -16.35
C TYR A 179 -11.24 -18.93 -15.98
N VAL A 180 -11.99 -19.75 -15.23
CA VAL A 180 -11.59 -21.11 -14.88
C VAL A 180 -11.49 -21.99 -16.13
N ALA A 181 -12.49 -21.97 -17.01
CA ALA A 181 -12.47 -22.76 -18.24
C ALA A 181 -11.29 -22.35 -19.15
N LYS A 182 -11.07 -21.04 -19.31
CA LYS A 182 -9.92 -20.51 -20.05
C LYS A 182 -8.59 -20.96 -19.42
N MET A 183 -8.47 -20.89 -18.09
CA MET A 183 -7.28 -21.35 -17.38
C MET A 183 -7.00 -22.82 -17.66
N ILE A 184 -8.00 -23.68 -17.54
CA ILE A 184 -7.86 -25.12 -17.80
C ILE A 184 -7.40 -25.37 -19.24
N GLY A 185 -7.97 -24.65 -20.22
CA GLY A 185 -7.54 -24.73 -21.62
C GLY A 185 -6.12 -24.24 -21.89
N ASP A 186 -5.67 -23.25 -21.12
CA ASP A 186 -4.35 -22.61 -21.24
C ASP A 186 -3.22 -23.39 -20.52
N LEU A 187 -3.57 -24.36 -19.66
CA LEU A 187 -2.59 -25.15 -18.91
C LEU A 187 -1.73 -26.02 -19.82
N ASN A 188 -0.43 -26.09 -19.52
CA ASN A 188 0.48 -27.00 -20.19
C ASN A 188 0.09 -28.47 -19.86
N LYS A 189 -0.16 -29.28 -20.90
CA LYS A 189 -0.60 -30.68 -20.74
C LYS A 189 0.37 -31.54 -19.95
N ASP A 190 1.68 -31.34 -20.09
CA ASP A 190 2.69 -32.06 -19.32
C ASP A 190 2.64 -31.65 -17.84
N TYR A 191 2.42 -30.37 -17.57
CA TYR A 191 2.20 -29.89 -16.21
C TYR A 191 0.94 -30.52 -15.60
N VAL A 192 -0.18 -30.57 -16.32
CA VAL A 192 -1.42 -31.22 -15.84
C VAL A 192 -1.16 -32.69 -15.49
N ARG A 193 -0.50 -33.44 -16.37
CA ARG A 193 -0.15 -34.84 -16.15
C ARG A 193 0.69 -35.04 -14.88
N LEU A 194 1.72 -34.21 -14.70
CA LEU A 194 2.60 -34.27 -13.53
C LEU A 194 1.85 -33.88 -12.25
N ALA A 195 1.10 -32.79 -12.29
CA ALA A 195 0.32 -32.30 -11.16
C ALA A 195 -0.73 -33.33 -10.68
N CYS A 196 -1.31 -34.12 -11.59
CA CYS A 196 -2.24 -35.19 -11.24
C CYS A 196 -1.55 -36.47 -10.72
N ASN A 197 -0.24 -36.63 -10.92
CA ASN A 197 0.51 -37.77 -10.41
C ASN A 197 1.13 -37.46 -9.04
N GLU A 198 0.63 -38.10 -7.99
CA GLU A 198 1.13 -37.92 -6.61
C GLU A 198 2.59 -38.37 -6.41
N GLN A 199 3.07 -39.27 -7.27
CA GLN A 199 4.45 -39.78 -7.24
C GLN A 199 5.41 -38.96 -8.11
N SER A 200 4.92 -37.92 -8.80
CA SER A 200 5.80 -37.07 -9.60
C SER A 200 6.84 -36.38 -8.73
N THR A 201 8.07 -36.37 -9.22
CA THR A 201 9.21 -35.71 -8.58
C THR A 201 9.48 -34.36 -9.24
N VAL A 202 10.24 -33.49 -8.56
CA VAL A 202 10.78 -32.27 -9.18
C VAL A 202 11.66 -32.60 -10.39
N GLN A 203 12.27 -33.78 -10.44
CA GLN A 203 13.08 -34.19 -11.58
C GLN A 203 12.20 -34.53 -12.80
N ASP A 204 11.09 -35.24 -12.59
CA ASP A 204 10.09 -35.50 -13.65
C ASP A 204 9.53 -34.17 -14.20
N PHE A 205 9.29 -33.21 -13.31
CA PHE A 205 8.88 -31.87 -13.66
C PHE A 205 9.87 -31.18 -14.59
N ARG A 206 11.16 -31.21 -14.23
CA ARG A 206 12.24 -30.59 -15.03
C ARG A 206 12.46 -31.28 -16.38
N GLN A 207 12.21 -32.58 -16.46
CA GLN A 207 12.40 -33.37 -17.68
C GLN A 207 11.22 -33.23 -18.66
N ALA A 208 9.97 -33.23 -18.16
CA ALA A 208 8.80 -33.15 -19.02
C ALA A 208 8.54 -31.72 -19.53
N LEU A 209 8.85 -30.70 -18.71
CA LEU A 209 8.56 -29.31 -19.07
C LEU A 209 9.74 -28.64 -19.77
N ARG A 210 9.45 -27.92 -20.85
CA ARG A 210 10.45 -27.13 -21.56
C ARG A 210 10.79 -25.85 -20.78
N VAL A 211 12.07 -25.68 -20.44
CA VAL A 211 12.59 -24.42 -19.88
C VAL A 211 12.38 -23.27 -20.88
N ALA A 212 12.01 -22.08 -20.40
CA ALA A 212 11.93 -20.88 -21.22
C ALA A 212 13.30 -20.55 -21.85
N ARG A 213 13.34 -20.42 -23.18
CA ARG A 213 14.56 -20.15 -23.97
C ARG A 213 14.44 -18.82 -24.71
N LEU A 214 15.58 -18.34 -25.24
CA LEU A 214 15.63 -17.16 -26.11
C LEU A 214 14.55 -17.24 -27.20
N GLY A 215 13.77 -16.18 -27.34
CA GLY A 215 12.66 -16.10 -28.29
C GLY A 215 11.28 -16.52 -27.74
N ASP A 216 11.20 -17.07 -26.51
CA ASP A 216 9.90 -17.34 -25.88
C ASP A 216 9.25 -16.05 -25.35
N ASN A 217 8.60 -15.35 -26.28
CA ASN A 217 7.88 -14.09 -26.04
C ASN A 217 6.45 -14.30 -25.53
N ARG A 218 6.03 -15.56 -25.32
CA ARG A 218 4.71 -15.86 -24.78
C ARG A 218 4.58 -15.35 -23.36
N THR A 219 3.38 -14.90 -23.01
CA THR A 219 3.01 -14.43 -21.69
C THR A 219 2.24 -15.50 -20.92
N GLY A 220 2.15 -15.35 -19.60
CA GLY A 220 1.43 -16.30 -18.75
C GLY A 220 2.10 -16.60 -17.43
N ALA A 221 1.68 -17.71 -16.82
CA ALA A 221 2.20 -18.18 -15.54
C ALA A 221 3.28 -19.26 -15.73
N TYR A 222 4.26 -19.24 -14.86
CA TYR A 222 5.41 -20.13 -14.85
C TYR A 222 5.67 -20.69 -13.46
N ALA A 223 6.31 -21.85 -13.41
CA ALA A 223 7.02 -22.32 -12.24
C ALA A 223 8.52 -22.00 -12.38
N ARG A 224 9.19 -21.73 -11.27
CA ARG A 224 10.63 -21.58 -11.20
C ARG A 224 11.17 -22.55 -10.16
N VAL A 225 12.16 -23.33 -10.57
CA VAL A 225 12.85 -24.29 -9.71
C VAL A 225 14.28 -23.80 -9.50
N THR A 226 14.69 -23.72 -8.24
CA THR A 226 16.02 -23.25 -7.83
C THR A 226 16.67 -24.32 -6.96
N GLY A 227 17.91 -24.73 -7.25
CA GLY A 227 18.53 -25.84 -6.52
C GLY A 227 20.02 -26.02 -6.79
N ASN A 228 20.58 -27.08 -6.20
CA ASN A 228 22.01 -27.37 -6.16
C ASN A 228 22.80 -26.18 -5.59
N PHE A 229 22.65 -25.96 -4.29
CA PHE A 229 23.15 -24.77 -3.62
C PHE A 229 24.65 -24.85 -3.32
N LYS A 230 25.37 -23.76 -3.59
CA LYS A 230 26.84 -23.65 -3.54
C LYS A 230 27.38 -23.56 -2.12
N THR A 231 26.71 -22.78 -1.27
CA THR A 231 27.17 -22.52 0.10
C THR A 231 27.20 -23.83 0.88
N PRO A 232 28.30 -24.17 1.59
CA PRO A 232 28.40 -25.42 2.34
C PRO A 232 27.24 -25.66 3.32
N ALA A 233 26.77 -24.61 3.98
CA ALA A 233 25.60 -24.67 4.88
C ALA A 233 24.28 -25.06 4.16
N HIS A 234 24.23 -24.86 2.85
CA HIS A 234 23.05 -25.01 2.01
C HIS A 234 23.15 -26.17 1.03
N ARG A 235 24.31 -26.84 0.90
CA ARG A 235 24.56 -27.91 -0.07
C ARG A 235 23.55 -29.07 0.00
N ASN A 236 22.98 -29.32 1.18
CA ASN A 236 21.98 -30.36 1.41
C ASN A 236 20.52 -29.88 1.24
N ARG A 237 20.30 -28.60 0.90
CA ARG A 237 18.95 -28.08 0.65
C ARG A 237 18.41 -28.73 -0.62
N ARG A 238 17.20 -29.30 -0.50
CA ARG A 238 16.42 -29.76 -1.65
C ARG A 238 16.01 -28.57 -2.52
N PRO A 239 15.65 -28.78 -3.81
CA PRO A 239 15.20 -27.71 -4.68
C PRO A 239 14.04 -26.92 -4.08
N GLU A 240 13.94 -25.64 -4.41
CA GLU A 240 12.86 -24.74 -3.97
C GLU A 240 11.98 -24.35 -5.15
N PHE A 241 10.71 -24.06 -4.85
CA PHE A 241 9.67 -23.90 -5.86
C PHE A 241 9.00 -22.53 -5.76
N TYR A 242 8.86 -21.84 -6.89
CA TYR A 242 8.20 -20.54 -7.00
C TYR A 242 7.22 -20.57 -8.16
N VAL A 243 6.05 -19.95 -8.00
CA VAL A 243 5.10 -19.72 -9.10
C VAL A 243 5.04 -18.23 -9.38
N GLY A 244 5.05 -17.83 -10.64
CA GLY A 244 4.96 -16.42 -11.02
C GLY A 244 4.20 -16.17 -12.31
N GLN A 245 3.92 -14.90 -12.64
CA GLN A 245 3.41 -14.52 -13.97
C GLN A 245 4.26 -13.46 -14.69
N THR A 246 4.07 -13.35 -16.01
CA THR A 246 4.78 -12.39 -16.85
C THR A 246 3.95 -11.92 -18.03
N SER A 247 3.92 -10.59 -18.21
CA SER A 247 3.41 -9.91 -19.41
C SER A 247 4.52 -9.49 -20.38
N ALA A 248 5.80 -9.62 -19.99
CA ALA A 248 6.95 -9.22 -20.80
C ALA A 248 7.53 -10.38 -21.64
N GLY A 249 6.96 -11.58 -21.54
CA GLY A 249 7.51 -12.80 -22.12
C GLY A 249 8.22 -13.68 -21.09
N PHE A 250 8.16 -15.01 -21.27
CA PHE A 250 8.82 -15.98 -20.39
C PHE A 250 10.34 -15.87 -20.42
N TYR A 251 10.95 -15.65 -21.59
CA TYR A 251 12.40 -15.50 -21.69
C TYR A 251 12.92 -14.29 -20.92
N VAL A 252 12.31 -13.12 -21.17
CA VAL A 252 12.68 -11.86 -20.51
C VAL A 252 12.56 -12.01 -18.99
N ARG A 253 11.48 -12.65 -18.52
CA ARG A 253 11.28 -12.92 -17.10
C ARG A 253 12.30 -13.90 -16.54
N SER A 254 12.63 -14.97 -17.27
CA SER A 254 13.67 -15.94 -16.88
C SER A 254 15.02 -15.27 -16.70
N ALA A 255 15.43 -14.40 -17.64
CA ALA A 255 16.64 -13.62 -17.54
C ALA A 255 16.65 -12.70 -16.30
N SER A 256 15.53 -12.01 -16.04
CA SER A 256 15.41 -11.15 -14.85
C SER A 256 15.53 -11.91 -13.52
N HIS A 257 15.08 -13.16 -13.48
CA HIS A 257 15.19 -14.00 -12.28
C HIS A 257 16.60 -14.52 -12.05
N ARG A 258 17.41 -14.72 -13.09
CA ARG A 258 18.80 -15.21 -12.96
C ARG A 258 19.78 -14.14 -12.50
N SER A 259 19.42 -12.87 -12.63
CA SER A 259 20.25 -11.74 -12.26
C SER A 259 19.54 -10.90 -11.19
N PRO A 260 19.27 -11.45 -9.98
CA PRO A 260 18.71 -10.67 -8.90
C PRO A 260 19.65 -9.54 -8.56
N ARG A 261 19.11 -8.39 -8.15
CA ARG A 261 19.96 -7.26 -7.75
C ARG A 261 20.74 -7.63 -6.49
N LEU A 262 21.94 -7.07 -6.34
CA LEU A 262 22.80 -7.34 -5.18
C LEU A 262 22.18 -6.81 -3.87
N ASP A 263 21.37 -5.76 -3.95
CA ASP A 263 20.64 -5.16 -2.82
C ASP A 263 19.31 -5.88 -2.50
N ASP A 264 18.90 -6.88 -3.29
CA ASP A 264 17.68 -7.64 -3.03
C ASP A 264 17.93 -8.68 -1.93
N THR A 265 17.44 -8.38 -0.73
CA THR A 265 17.55 -9.23 0.46
C THR A 265 16.43 -10.26 0.57
N SER A 266 15.57 -10.40 -0.44
CA SER A 266 14.53 -11.43 -0.41
C SER A 266 15.14 -12.84 -0.43
N LEU A 267 14.52 -13.79 0.27
CA LEU A 267 14.95 -15.19 0.22
C LEU A 267 14.92 -15.76 -1.19
N ALA A 268 13.99 -15.30 -2.03
CA ALA A 268 13.94 -15.71 -3.43
C ALA A 268 15.20 -15.26 -4.19
N ALA A 269 15.74 -14.07 -3.89
CA ALA A 269 17.00 -13.60 -4.45
C ALA A 269 18.21 -14.30 -3.81
N GLU A 270 18.17 -14.55 -2.50
CA GLU A 270 19.21 -15.32 -1.79
C GLU A 270 19.36 -16.73 -2.37
N SER A 271 18.25 -17.46 -2.52
CA SER A 271 18.24 -18.79 -3.10
C SER A 271 18.77 -18.81 -4.53
N VAL A 272 18.47 -17.79 -5.34
CA VAL A 272 19.01 -17.69 -6.70
C VAL A 272 20.52 -17.44 -6.68
N ARG A 273 21.02 -16.54 -5.83
CA ARG A 273 22.46 -16.26 -5.72
C ARG A 273 23.25 -17.49 -5.31
N ASP A 274 22.67 -18.28 -4.41
CA ASP A 274 23.30 -19.46 -3.84
C ASP A 274 23.12 -20.72 -4.71
N ALA A 275 22.18 -20.76 -5.65
CA ALA A 275 21.94 -21.93 -6.48
C ALA A 275 22.89 -22.03 -7.70
N ASP A 276 23.19 -23.26 -8.11
CA ASP A 276 23.85 -23.56 -9.40
C ASP A 276 22.86 -23.48 -10.56
N TYR A 277 21.58 -23.72 -10.33
CA TYR A 277 20.55 -23.54 -11.36
C TYR A 277 19.31 -22.80 -10.88
N CYS A 278 18.76 -22.01 -11.80
CA CYS A 278 17.49 -21.32 -11.68
C CYS A 278 16.75 -21.41 -13.03
N GLU A 279 15.81 -22.34 -13.10
CA GLU A 279 15.10 -22.72 -14.33
C GLU A 279 13.64 -22.28 -14.25
N LEU A 280 13.13 -21.70 -15.34
CA LEU A 280 11.75 -21.22 -15.46
C LEU A 280 10.99 -22.08 -16.47
N TYR A 281 9.84 -22.60 -16.07
CA TYR A 281 8.99 -23.51 -16.82
C TYR A 281 7.62 -22.87 -17.06
N PRO A 282 7.23 -22.58 -18.32
CA PRO A 282 5.87 -22.15 -18.62
C PRO A 282 4.85 -23.25 -18.27
N ILE A 283 3.91 -22.94 -17.36
CA ILE A 283 2.88 -23.90 -16.91
C ILE A 283 1.46 -23.50 -17.35
N CYS A 284 1.25 -22.22 -17.70
CA CYS A 284 0.00 -21.72 -18.28
C CYS A 284 0.31 -20.59 -19.28
N GLY A 285 -0.09 -20.74 -20.54
CA GLY A 285 0.13 -19.72 -21.57
C GLY A 285 -1.12 -18.85 -21.76
N THR A 286 -1.01 -17.53 -21.66
CA THR A 286 -2.16 -16.63 -21.85
C THR A 286 -1.76 -15.31 -22.46
N VAL A 287 -2.73 -14.58 -23.03
CA VAL A 287 -2.57 -13.27 -23.65
C VAL A 287 -3.56 -12.28 -23.03
N GLY A 288 -3.09 -11.05 -22.77
CA GLY A 288 -3.90 -9.84 -22.87
C GLY A 288 -4.57 -9.29 -21.61
N ASP A 289 -5.03 -10.12 -20.67
CA ASP A 289 -5.76 -9.63 -19.48
C ASP A 289 -4.92 -9.73 -18.19
N PRO A 290 -4.51 -8.59 -17.58
CA PRO A 290 -3.83 -8.56 -16.29
C PRO A 290 -4.62 -9.18 -15.15
N LEU A 291 -5.94 -8.96 -15.07
CA LEU A 291 -6.77 -9.51 -14.01
C LEU A 291 -6.82 -11.04 -14.09
N TYR A 292 -6.95 -11.57 -15.31
CA TYR A 292 -6.83 -13.00 -15.58
C TYR A 292 -5.46 -13.56 -15.20
N LEU A 293 -4.37 -12.86 -15.53
CA LEU A 293 -3.02 -13.27 -15.15
C LEU A 293 -2.83 -13.38 -13.63
N ASP A 294 -3.34 -12.40 -12.87
CA ASP A 294 -3.26 -12.40 -11.41
C ASP A 294 -4.15 -13.48 -10.78
N PHE A 295 -5.32 -13.74 -11.38
CA PHE A 295 -6.16 -14.88 -11.03
C PHE A 295 -5.42 -16.22 -11.23
N VAL A 296 -4.86 -16.44 -12.42
CA VAL A 296 -4.13 -17.67 -12.78
C VAL A 296 -2.92 -17.88 -11.87
N GLU A 297 -2.10 -16.84 -11.66
CA GLU A 297 -0.93 -16.91 -10.78
C GLU A 297 -1.35 -17.29 -9.36
N GLN A 298 -2.39 -16.66 -8.82
CA GLN A 298 -2.84 -16.94 -7.46
C GLN A 298 -3.37 -18.37 -7.29
N ILE A 299 -4.19 -18.84 -8.23
CA ILE A 299 -4.70 -20.22 -8.19
C ILE A 299 -3.53 -21.19 -8.25
N LEU A 300 -2.55 -20.97 -9.13
CA LEU A 300 -1.38 -21.84 -9.25
C LEU A 300 -0.46 -21.80 -8.03
N ILE A 301 -0.32 -20.66 -7.34
CA ILE A 301 0.41 -20.59 -6.06
C ILE A 301 -0.24 -21.50 -5.02
N ILE A 302 -1.57 -21.44 -4.91
CA ILE A 302 -2.32 -22.20 -3.91
C ILE A 302 -2.33 -23.69 -4.24
N VAL A 303 -2.68 -24.04 -5.48
CA VAL A 303 -2.76 -25.43 -5.95
C VAL A 303 -1.41 -26.15 -5.87
N ASN A 304 -0.31 -25.44 -6.07
CA ASN A 304 1.04 -25.99 -5.91
C ASN A 304 1.58 -25.90 -4.48
N GLY A 305 0.92 -25.18 -3.57
CA GLY A 305 1.39 -24.99 -2.20
C GLY A 305 2.68 -24.16 -2.12
N SER A 306 2.94 -23.27 -3.09
CA SER A 306 4.23 -22.60 -3.24
C SER A 306 4.43 -21.37 -2.33
N TYR A 307 3.48 -21.08 -1.43
CA TYR A 307 3.69 -20.10 -0.37
C TYR A 307 4.83 -20.52 0.56
N ARG A 308 5.54 -19.51 1.05
CA ARG A 308 6.53 -19.70 2.10
C ARG A 308 5.90 -20.27 3.37
N PRO A 309 6.47 -21.32 3.99
CA PRO A 309 5.92 -21.91 5.21
C PRO A 309 5.75 -20.89 6.34
N GLU A 310 6.66 -19.91 6.44
CA GLU A 310 6.64 -18.88 7.49
C GLU A 310 5.47 -17.90 7.36
N LEU A 311 4.82 -17.86 6.19
CA LEU A 311 3.60 -17.09 5.98
C LEU A 311 2.34 -17.82 6.44
N LYS A 312 2.41 -19.15 6.60
CA LYS A 312 1.30 -19.98 7.08
C LYS A 312 1.25 -20.06 8.61
N LEU A 313 2.32 -19.64 9.29
CA LEU A 313 2.39 -19.62 10.76
C LEU A 313 1.49 -18.52 11.32
N GLN A 314 0.54 -18.89 12.19
CA GLN A 314 -0.31 -17.95 12.91
C GLN A 314 0.57 -16.93 13.66
N LEU A 315 0.33 -15.64 13.39
CA LEU A 315 0.82 -14.56 14.23
C LEU A 315 -0.04 -14.53 15.49
N THR A 316 0.30 -15.31 16.50
CA THR A 316 -0.47 -15.36 17.74
C THR A 316 -0.26 -14.08 18.56
N LYS A 317 0.98 -13.57 18.67
CA LYS A 317 1.32 -12.26 19.28
C LYS A 317 2.67 -11.77 18.72
N ALA A 318 2.82 -10.48 18.43
CA ALA A 318 4.10 -9.87 18.08
C ALA A 318 4.23 -8.45 18.64
N THR A 319 5.28 -8.20 19.42
CA THR A 319 5.64 -6.87 19.95
C THR A 319 6.63 -6.21 18.99
N VAL A 320 6.33 -5.00 18.51
CA VAL A 320 7.08 -4.34 17.42
C VAL A 320 7.49 -2.93 17.83
N GLY A 321 8.77 -2.59 17.66
CA GLY A 321 9.26 -1.22 17.86
C GLY A 321 8.79 -0.27 16.72
N VAL A 322 8.72 1.03 17.00
CA VAL A 322 8.12 2.05 16.10
C VAL A 322 8.75 2.08 14.70
N SER A 323 10.07 1.96 14.58
CA SER A 323 10.77 1.95 13.27
C SER A 323 10.54 0.67 12.47
N ALA A 324 10.20 -0.44 13.11
CA ALA A 324 9.91 -1.72 12.48
C ALA A 324 8.42 -1.90 12.17
N LEU A 325 7.56 -0.96 12.56
CA LEU A 325 6.10 -1.08 12.43
C LEU A 325 5.67 -1.15 10.96
N GLN A 326 6.33 -0.44 10.05
CA GLN A 326 5.97 -0.46 8.64
C GLN A 326 6.33 -1.78 7.95
N ASP A 327 7.56 -2.26 8.17
CA ASP A 327 7.98 -3.57 7.70
C ASP A 327 7.11 -4.66 8.32
N PHE A 328 6.79 -4.54 9.61
CA PHE A 328 5.85 -5.42 10.26
C PHE A 328 4.47 -5.39 9.62
N ILE A 329 3.87 -4.23 9.37
CA ILE A 329 2.57 -4.11 8.69
C ILE A 329 2.61 -4.74 7.30
N LYS A 330 3.70 -4.52 6.55
CA LYS A 330 3.88 -5.09 5.21
C LYS A 330 3.93 -6.62 5.26
N ILE A 331 4.78 -7.16 6.14
CA ILE A 331 4.93 -8.60 6.38
C ILE A 331 3.63 -9.19 6.92
N TYR A 332 2.99 -8.50 7.86
CA TYR A 332 1.71 -8.86 8.46
C TYR A 332 0.65 -9.02 7.38
N SER A 333 0.49 -8.03 6.50
CA SER A 333 -0.51 -8.12 5.43
C SER A 333 -0.18 -9.22 4.41
N MET A 334 1.11 -9.54 4.19
CA MET A 334 1.50 -10.69 3.35
C MET A 334 1.12 -12.02 4.03
N LYS A 335 1.42 -12.16 5.33
CA LYS A 335 1.05 -13.31 6.16
C LYS A 335 -0.45 -13.51 6.21
N GLU A 336 -1.22 -12.47 6.52
CA GLU A 336 -2.68 -12.50 6.58
C GLU A 336 -3.29 -13.05 5.29
N SER A 337 -2.88 -12.52 4.12
CA SER A 337 -3.40 -13.01 2.84
C SER A 337 -3.02 -14.45 2.55
N ALA A 338 -1.75 -14.82 2.75
CA ALA A 338 -1.27 -16.18 2.49
C ALA A 338 -1.89 -17.20 3.45
N GLN A 339 -2.09 -16.83 4.71
CA GLN A 339 -2.71 -17.66 5.73
C GLN A 339 -4.19 -17.90 5.40
N VAL A 340 -4.98 -16.85 5.18
CA VAL A 340 -6.41 -16.98 4.83
C VAL A 340 -6.58 -17.81 3.55
N LEU A 341 -5.78 -17.55 2.52
CA LEU A 341 -5.84 -18.32 1.28
C LEU A 341 -5.42 -19.78 1.48
N SER A 342 -4.41 -20.04 2.32
CA SER A 342 -3.98 -21.41 2.65
C SER A 342 -5.00 -22.16 3.51
N GLU A 343 -5.72 -21.49 4.41
CA GLU A 343 -6.79 -22.07 5.21
C GLU A 343 -7.99 -22.46 4.34
N VAL A 344 -8.43 -21.55 3.46
CA VAL A 344 -9.47 -21.84 2.46
C VAL A 344 -9.05 -23.03 1.59
N ALA A 345 -7.81 -23.03 1.11
CA ALA A 345 -7.28 -24.11 0.30
C ALA A 345 -7.25 -25.44 1.06
N SER A 346 -6.75 -25.45 2.30
CA SER A 346 -6.65 -26.66 3.12
C SER A 346 -8.02 -27.29 3.37
N ALA A 347 -9.04 -26.47 3.64
CA ALA A 347 -10.41 -26.94 3.79
C ALA A 347 -10.94 -27.58 2.49
N VAL A 348 -10.80 -26.88 1.35
CA VAL A 348 -11.24 -27.39 0.04
C VAL A 348 -10.49 -28.66 -0.35
N PHE A 349 -9.17 -28.66 -0.20
CA PHE A 349 -8.28 -29.74 -0.60
C PHE A 349 -8.46 -31.00 0.24
N GLY A 350 -8.71 -30.85 1.54
CA GLY A 350 -9.08 -31.97 2.40
C GLY A 350 -10.40 -32.63 1.97
N GLU A 351 -11.38 -31.83 1.54
CA GLU A 351 -12.68 -32.33 1.06
C GLU A 351 -12.59 -33.06 -0.28
N ILE A 352 -11.72 -32.61 -1.21
CA ILE A 352 -11.61 -33.21 -2.56
C ILE A 352 -10.44 -34.19 -2.71
N GLY A 353 -9.63 -34.39 -1.67
CA GLY A 353 -8.43 -35.24 -1.70
C GLY A 353 -7.28 -34.70 -2.55
N TRP A 354 -7.14 -33.37 -2.67
CA TRP A 354 -6.03 -32.76 -3.41
C TRP A 354 -4.84 -32.51 -2.49
N THR A 355 -3.64 -32.98 -2.84
CA THR A 355 -2.41 -32.63 -2.12
C THR A 355 -1.58 -31.63 -2.95
N PRO A 356 -1.27 -30.42 -2.46
CA PRO A 356 -0.44 -29.47 -3.20
C PRO A 356 0.96 -30.00 -3.51
N LEU A 357 1.52 -29.66 -4.69
CA LEU A 357 2.82 -30.20 -5.14
C LEU A 357 3.94 -30.04 -4.10
N CYS A 358 4.10 -28.85 -3.51
CA CYS A 358 5.16 -28.60 -2.53
C CYS A 358 4.97 -29.35 -1.21
N ASP A 359 3.76 -29.81 -0.92
CA ASP A 359 3.43 -30.56 0.29
C ASP A 359 3.56 -32.08 0.07
N ARG A 360 3.75 -32.53 -1.18
CA ARG A 360 3.98 -33.96 -1.51
C ARG A 360 5.42 -34.37 -1.18
N PRO A 361 5.64 -35.40 -0.35
CA PRO A 361 6.98 -35.91 -0.07
C PRO A 361 7.75 -36.33 -1.33
N ALA A 362 7.07 -36.99 -2.27
CA ALA A 362 7.65 -37.48 -3.52
C ALA A 362 8.13 -36.35 -4.45
N PHE A 363 7.47 -35.19 -4.42
CA PHE A 363 7.86 -34.06 -5.27
C PHE A 363 9.26 -33.54 -4.92
N GLY A 364 9.67 -33.68 -3.65
CA GLY A 364 11.07 -33.56 -3.26
C GLY A 364 11.61 -32.13 -3.21
N VAL A 365 10.74 -31.12 -3.10
CA VAL A 365 11.15 -29.73 -2.86
C VAL A 365 11.33 -29.45 -1.36
N HIS A 366 12.17 -28.48 -1.02
CA HIS A 366 12.39 -28.05 0.36
C HIS A 366 11.25 -27.19 0.89
N ARG A 367 10.83 -26.20 0.09
CA ARG A 367 9.75 -25.24 0.42
C ARG A 367 9.31 -24.45 -0.81
N GLY A 368 8.15 -23.82 -0.69
CA GLY A 368 7.68 -22.76 -1.56
C GLY A 368 8.41 -21.42 -1.31
N LEU A 369 8.50 -20.58 -2.33
CA LEU A 369 9.18 -19.27 -2.31
C LEU A 369 8.24 -18.06 -2.50
N ASN A 370 6.95 -18.27 -2.76
CA ASN A 370 6.01 -17.15 -2.90
C ASN A 370 5.84 -16.44 -1.55
N TYR A 371 6.18 -15.15 -1.53
CA TYR A 371 6.10 -14.31 -0.33
C TYR A 371 4.92 -13.32 -0.34
N ASP A 372 4.19 -13.24 -1.45
CA ASP A 372 3.05 -12.33 -1.60
C ASP A 372 1.97 -12.98 -2.48
N SER A 373 0.76 -12.46 -2.38
CA SER A 373 -0.43 -12.91 -3.11
C SER A 373 -0.64 -12.02 -4.35
N PRO A 374 -0.69 -12.57 -5.58
CA PRO A 374 -1.02 -11.80 -6.79
C PRO A 374 -2.40 -11.16 -6.76
N ILE A 375 -3.35 -11.77 -6.05
CA ILE A 375 -4.65 -11.16 -5.75
C ILE A 375 -4.50 -9.81 -5.01
N ARG A 376 -3.38 -9.60 -4.31
CA ARG A 376 -2.96 -8.32 -3.74
C ARG A 376 -2.03 -7.51 -4.67
N GLN A 377 -1.40 -8.13 -5.65
CA GLN A 377 -0.43 -7.48 -6.57
C GLN A 377 -1.06 -6.79 -7.77
N THR A 378 -2.37 -6.99 -8.02
CA THR A 378 -3.12 -6.29 -9.08
C THR A 378 -2.96 -4.78 -9.01
N ASP A 379 -2.39 -4.22 -7.95
CA ASP A 379 -1.80 -2.91 -8.08
C ASP A 379 -0.74 -2.59 -6.99
N TRP A 380 0.47 -2.18 -7.40
CA TRP A 380 1.41 -1.35 -6.58
C TRP A 380 0.83 0.06 -6.30
N ARG A 381 -0.49 0.10 -6.28
CA ARG A 381 -1.43 1.12 -6.71
C ARG A 381 -2.71 0.93 -5.82
N GLU A 382 -2.96 -0.25 -5.26
CA GLU A 382 -3.92 -0.52 -4.15
C GLU A 382 -3.21 -0.66 -2.78
N LYS A 383 -1.87 -0.69 -2.74
CA LYS A 383 -1.08 -0.91 -1.51
C LYS A 383 -0.77 0.38 -0.75
N VAL A 384 -1.76 1.20 -0.47
CA VAL A 384 -1.61 2.33 0.45
C VAL A 384 -2.48 2.07 1.66
N LEU A 385 -1.88 1.45 2.69
CA LEU A 385 -2.52 1.41 3.99
C LEU A 385 -2.48 2.82 4.59
N TRP A 386 -3.66 3.36 4.86
CA TRP A 386 -3.84 4.55 5.65
C TRP A 386 -4.22 4.16 7.07
N ILE A 387 -3.62 4.87 8.03
CA ILE A 387 -4.03 4.84 9.42
C ILE A 387 -4.92 6.04 9.65
N LYS A 388 -6.19 5.79 9.93
CA LYS A 388 -7.16 6.82 10.31
C LYS A 388 -7.07 7.05 11.81
N THR A 389 -6.95 8.30 12.21
CA THR A 389 -7.11 8.75 13.60
C THR A 389 -8.13 9.88 13.61
N THR A 390 -8.95 9.93 14.66
CA THR A 390 -10.01 10.95 14.77
C THR A 390 -9.70 11.84 15.97
N GLN A 391 -9.66 13.15 15.74
CA GLN A 391 -9.65 14.18 16.78
C GLN A 391 -11.08 14.74 16.87
N PRO A 392 -11.89 14.30 17.86
CA PRO A 392 -13.31 14.62 17.92
C PRO A 392 -13.58 16.13 17.82
N GLY A 393 -14.51 16.51 16.96
CA GLY A 393 -14.89 17.91 16.72
C GLY A 393 -13.88 18.76 15.94
N VAL A 394 -12.64 18.28 15.76
CA VAL A 394 -11.56 19.02 15.11
C VAL A 394 -11.32 18.50 13.70
N LYS A 395 -10.74 17.30 13.57
CA LYS A 395 -10.33 16.74 12.27
C LYS A 395 -10.18 15.22 12.30
N VAL A 396 -10.24 14.62 11.11
CA VAL A 396 -9.81 13.25 10.86
C VAL A 396 -8.46 13.30 10.16
N VAL A 397 -7.52 12.48 10.60
CA VAL A 397 -6.16 12.41 10.05
C VAL A 397 -5.93 11.03 9.47
N TYR A 398 -5.60 10.97 8.18
CA TYR A 398 -5.20 9.78 7.47
C TYR A 398 -3.70 9.84 7.24
N ARG A 399 -2.93 8.96 7.89
CA ARG A 399 -1.48 8.88 7.73
C ARG A 399 -1.09 7.64 6.94
N ARG A 400 -0.23 7.83 5.94
CA ARG A 400 0.30 6.76 5.12
C ARG A 400 1.64 6.24 5.67
N SER A 401 1.98 4.99 5.35
CA SER A 401 3.35 4.48 5.38
C SER A 401 4.37 5.41 4.71
N GLY A 402 5.59 5.38 5.21
CA GLY A 402 6.66 6.22 4.71
C GLY A 402 7.06 5.92 3.27
N LEU A 403 7.59 6.93 2.61
CA LEU A 403 8.07 6.92 1.24
C LEU A 403 9.47 7.54 1.21
N PRO A 404 10.47 6.90 0.57
CA PRO A 404 11.78 7.49 0.46
C PRO A 404 11.73 8.68 -0.50
N VAL A 405 12.32 9.80 -0.09
CA VAL A 405 12.51 10.98 -0.95
C VAL A 405 13.44 10.62 -2.11
N ARG A 406 13.02 10.92 -3.34
CA ARG A 406 13.79 10.67 -4.57
C ARG A 406 14.14 11.98 -5.25
N VAL A 407 15.26 11.97 -5.97
CA VAL A 407 15.66 13.08 -6.83
C VAL A 407 14.97 12.91 -8.18
N THR A 408 14.19 13.91 -8.59
CA THR A 408 13.59 13.98 -9.92
C THR A 408 14.08 15.23 -10.63
N THR A 409 14.85 15.07 -11.71
CA THR A 409 15.15 16.14 -12.69
C THR A 409 15.38 17.52 -12.07
N SER A 410 16.29 17.63 -11.09
CA SER A 410 16.68 18.85 -10.31
C SER A 410 15.83 19.30 -9.11
N THR A 411 14.77 18.57 -8.73
CA THR A 411 14.02 18.83 -7.48
C THR A 411 13.91 17.57 -6.62
N LEU A 412 14.01 17.71 -5.29
CA LEU A 412 13.64 16.66 -4.35
C LEU A 412 12.11 16.56 -4.39
N GLY A 413 11.59 15.37 -4.69
CA GLY A 413 10.16 15.17 -4.83
C GLY A 413 9.71 13.79 -4.39
N VAL A 414 8.57 13.77 -3.71
CA VAL A 414 7.91 12.54 -3.28
C VAL A 414 6.71 12.39 -4.18
N ASN A 415 6.74 11.40 -5.07
CA ASN A 415 5.60 11.07 -5.89
C ASN A 415 4.90 9.89 -5.25
N PHE A 416 3.67 10.09 -4.80
CA PHE A 416 2.77 8.96 -4.65
C PHE A 416 1.70 8.93 -5.72
N LYS A 417 1.48 7.72 -6.22
CA LYS A 417 0.36 7.38 -7.08
C LYS A 417 -0.68 6.73 -6.18
N ASN A 418 -1.88 7.31 -6.14
CA ASN A 418 -3.06 6.52 -5.85
C ASN A 418 -3.30 5.65 -7.10
N GLY A 419 -3.81 4.43 -6.91
CA GLY A 419 -3.76 3.41 -7.95
C GLY A 419 -4.36 3.80 -9.29
N LYS A 420 -4.01 3.04 -10.33
CA LYS A 420 -4.75 3.12 -11.58
C LYS A 420 -5.94 2.20 -11.37
N THR A 421 -7.14 2.74 -11.17
CA THR A 421 -8.31 1.89 -11.33
C THR A 421 -8.30 1.31 -12.75
N TYR A 422 -8.73 0.05 -12.91
CA TYR A 422 -8.75 -0.64 -14.21
C TYR A 422 -9.50 0.13 -15.30
N GLN A 423 -10.40 1.05 -14.89
CA GLN A 423 -11.26 1.83 -15.77
C GLN A 423 -10.67 3.19 -16.18
N SER A 424 -9.61 3.69 -15.53
CA SER A 424 -9.08 5.04 -15.76
C SER A 424 -7.57 5.03 -15.97
N ALA A 425 -7.14 5.18 -17.24
CA ALA A 425 -5.74 5.48 -17.58
C ALA A 425 -5.28 6.84 -17.05
N THR A 426 -6.20 7.69 -16.56
CA THR A 426 -5.99 9.12 -16.29
C THR A 426 -5.76 9.47 -14.81
N ALA A 427 -6.04 8.59 -13.84
CA ALA A 427 -5.95 8.93 -12.41
C ALA A 427 -4.53 8.91 -11.80
N ASN A 428 -3.47 9.25 -12.55
CA ASN A 428 -2.15 9.49 -11.94
C ASN A 428 -2.11 10.89 -11.33
N VAL A 429 -2.80 11.12 -10.20
CA VAL A 429 -2.56 12.35 -9.43
C VAL A 429 -1.26 12.19 -8.69
N LYS A 430 -0.29 13.01 -9.09
CA LYS A 430 1.00 13.11 -8.44
C LYS A 430 0.92 14.25 -7.45
N PHE A 431 0.86 13.92 -6.17
CA PHE A 431 1.18 14.87 -5.13
C PHE A 431 2.70 14.93 -5.08
N GLY A 432 3.26 16.12 -5.30
CA GLY A 432 4.69 16.35 -5.36
C GLY A 432 5.05 17.58 -4.55
N ALA A 433 5.98 17.40 -3.63
CA ALA A 433 6.75 18.50 -3.07
C ALA A 433 7.92 18.82 -4.00
N HIS A 434 8.28 20.09 -4.13
CA HIS A 434 9.53 20.49 -4.75
C HIS A 434 10.26 21.38 -3.77
N TRP A 435 11.33 20.85 -3.18
CA TRP A 435 12.22 21.62 -2.31
C TRP A 435 13.44 22.08 -3.09
N LYS A 436 13.93 23.28 -2.77
CA LYS A 436 15.31 23.62 -3.11
C LYS A 436 16.26 22.79 -2.25
N GLU A 437 17.50 22.66 -2.72
CA GLU A 437 18.55 22.02 -1.93
C GLU A 437 18.69 22.71 -0.57
N GLY A 438 18.63 21.92 0.52
CA GLY A 438 18.67 22.41 1.90
C GLY A 438 17.34 22.86 2.51
N GLU A 439 16.25 23.03 1.74
CA GLU A 439 14.94 23.49 2.26
C GLU A 439 13.99 22.33 2.64
N GLY A 440 14.39 21.07 2.46
CA GLY A 440 13.53 19.89 2.66
C GLY A 440 14.30 18.67 3.17
N PRO A 441 13.62 17.52 3.31
CA PRO A 441 14.25 16.28 3.75
C PRO A 441 15.37 15.86 2.78
N PRO A 442 16.53 15.40 3.29
CA PRO A 442 17.58 14.83 2.46
C PRO A 442 17.09 13.70 1.55
N LYS A 443 17.85 13.43 0.48
CA LYS A 443 17.58 12.28 -0.40
C LYS A 443 17.62 10.99 0.42
N GLY A 444 16.62 10.13 0.24
CA GLY A 444 16.52 8.85 0.94
C GLY A 444 15.83 8.94 2.30
N THR A 445 15.66 10.14 2.88
CA THR A 445 14.84 10.33 4.07
C THR A 445 13.43 9.83 3.80
N GLU A 446 12.88 9.13 4.79
CA GLU A 446 11.53 8.63 4.74
C GLU A 446 10.54 9.75 5.12
N VAL A 447 9.60 10.04 4.23
CA VAL A 447 8.51 11.00 4.46
C VAL A 447 7.16 10.28 4.53
N PHE A 448 6.23 10.81 5.30
CA PHE A 448 4.93 10.23 5.57
C PHE A 448 3.84 11.15 5.02
N PRO A 449 3.13 10.77 3.94
CA PRO A 449 1.95 11.49 3.49
C PRO A 449 0.85 11.48 4.53
N VAL A 450 0.31 12.67 4.80
CA VAL A 450 -0.80 12.88 5.73
C VAL A 450 -1.88 13.71 5.05
N ILE A 451 -3.12 13.22 5.14
CA ILE A 451 -4.31 13.94 4.70
C ILE A 451 -5.12 14.27 5.94
N GLU A 452 -5.41 15.55 6.13
CA GLU A 452 -6.21 16.08 7.23
C GLU A 452 -7.56 16.54 6.69
N LEU A 453 -8.65 16.07 7.27
CA LEU A 453 -10.02 16.47 6.93
C LEU A 453 -10.64 17.16 8.14
N MET A 454 -10.88 18.47 8.04
CA MET A 454 -11.55 19.21 9.11
C MET A 454 -13.01 18.76 9.24
N MET A 455 -13.44 18.53 10.49
CA MET A 455 -14.84 18.20 10.78
C MET A 455 -15.75 19.42 10.55
N ASN A 456 -15.22 20.61 10.86
CA ASN A 456 -15.94 21.87 10.79
C ASN A 456 -15.09 22.94 10.11
N GLY A 457 -15.69 23.65 9.15
CA GLY A 457 -15.03 24.75 8.45
C GLY A 457 -13.88 24.34 7.53
N PRO A 458 -13.28 25.32 6.82
CA PRO A 458 -12.17 25.08 5.91
C PRO A 458 -10.87 24.76 6.68
N HIS A 459 -10.01 23.95 6.06
CA HIS A 459 -8.66 23.70 6.53
C HIS A 459 -7.84 25.01 6.49
N PRO A 460 -6.95 25.28 7.48
CA PRO A 460 -6.10 26.48 7.45
C PRO A 460 -5.17 26.53 6.23
N TYR A 461 -4.75 25.37 5.73
CA TYR A 461 -3.94 25.21 4.53
C TYR A 461 -4.67 24.30 3.51
N PRO A 462 -5.74 24.77 2.86
CA PRO A 462 -6.57 23.92 2.02
C PRO A 462 -5.79 23.51 0.77
N TYR A 463 -5.83 22.23 0.40
CA TYR A 463 -5.14 21.73 -0.79
C TYR A 463 -5.73 22.32 -2.08
N ALA A 464 -7.07 22.32 -2.18
CA ALA A 464 -7.80 22.78 -3.36
C ALA A 464 -7.71 24.29 -3.60
N ARG A 465 -7.53 25.06 -2.51
CA ARG A 465 -7.49 26.54 -2.46
C ARG A 465 -8.71 27.24 -3.07
N LEU A 466 -9.87 26.60 -3.11
CA LEU A 466 -11.04 27.15 -3.81
C LEU A 466 -11.55 28.44 -3.14
N PRO A 467 -12.22 29.34 -3.89
CA PRO A 467 -12.96 30.45 -3.31
C PRO A 467 -14.03 29.95 -2.33
N GLU A 468 -14.47 30.83 -1.44
CA GLU A 468 -15.49 30.49 -0.44
C GLU A 468 -16.83 30.11 -1.08
N VAL A 469 -17.22 30.84 -2.13
CA VAL A 469 -18.42 30.57 -2.93
C VAL A 469 -18.04 29.83 -4.19
N GLY A 470 -18.81 28.78 -4.51
CA GLY A 470 -18.71 28.04 -5.76
C GLY A 470 -20.03 27.43 -6.18
N CYS A 471 -20.03 26.78 -7.33
CA CYS A 471 -21.26 26.38 -8.02
C CYS A 471 -21.87 25.07 -7.53
N PHE A 472 -21.13 24.28 -6.77
CA PHE A 472 -21.59 22.99 -6.23
C PHE A 472 -21.96 23.11 -4.75
N ALA A 473 -23.00 22.39 -4.30
CA ALA A 473 -23.45 22.42 -2.90
C ALA A 473 -22.34 21.96 -1.92
N ASP A 474 -21.55 20.98 -2.33
CA ASP A 474 -20.41 20.41 -1.60
C ASP A 474 -19.08 21.12 -1.88
N TRP A 475 -19.10 22.30 -2.52
CA TRP A 475 -17.89 23.09 -2.83
C TRP A 475 -16.98 23.33 -1.62
N HIS A 476 -17.59 23.73 -0.50
CA HIS A 476 -16.90 24.03 0.74
C HIS A 476 -16.20 22.79 1.34
N PHE A 477 -16.66 21.58 1.01
CA PHE A 477 -16.10 20.32 1.51
C PHE A 477 -14.67 20.10 0.99
N ALA A 478 -14.39 20.49 -0.26
CA ALA A 478 -13.04 20.41 -0.81
C ALA A 478 -12.05 21.34 -0.08
N ASN A 479 -12.50 22.46 0.46
CA ASN A 479 -11.64 23.33 1.27
C ASN A 479 -11.39 22.80 2.68
N ARG A 480 -12.02 21.71 3.12
CA ARG A 480 -11.76 21.08 4.43
C ARG A 480 -10.53 20.16 4.43
N VAL A 481 -9.95 19.91 3.26
CA VAL A 481 -8.84 18.97 3.09
C VAL A 481 -7.51 19.70 3.08
N GLY A 482 -6.63 19.33 4.00
CA GLY A 482 -5.21 19.65 3.99
C GLY A 482 -4.38 18.42 3.63
N ILE A 483 -3.30 18.62 2.87
CA ILE A 483 -2.33 17.55 2.57
C ILE A 483 -0.97 18.03 3.05
N LYS A 484 -0.24 17.18 3.78
CA LYS A 484 1.13 17.46 4.22
C LYS A 484 2.02 16.22 4.11
N LEU A 485 3.33 16.46 4.20
CA LEU A 485 4.35 15.43 4.37
C LEU A 485 4.97 15.65 5.74
N GLU A 486 5.11 14.59 6.52
CA GLU A 486 5.84 14.57 7.79
C GLU A 486 7.16 13.81 7.61
N TRP A 487 8.23 14.22 8.28
CA TRP A 487 9.50 13.46 8.29
C TRP A 487 10.26 13.73 9.58
N LYS A 488 11.17 12.81 9.92
CA LYS A 488 12.09 12.96 11.04
C LYS A 488 13.41 13.54 10.53
N GLY A 489 13.83 14.67 11.09
CA GLY A 489 15.13 15.26 10.80
C GLY A 489 16.28 14.50 11.45
N ASP A 490 17.51 14.86 11.07
CA ASP A 490 18.73 14.27 11.63
C ASP A 490 18.91 14.61 13.13
N ASP A 491 18.29 15.70 13.58
CA ASP A 491 18.17 16.11 14.98
C ASP A 491 17.15 15.28 15.78
N GLY A 492 16.47 14.34 15.13
CA GLY A 492 15.42 13.52 15.72
C GLY A 492 14.07 14.22 15.88
N LYS A 493 13.91 15.49 15.49
CA LYS A 493 12.64 16.21 15.54
C LYS A 493 11.75 15.87 14.36
N TRP A 494 10.44 15.99 14.55
CA TRP A 494 9.48 15.84 13.46
C TRP A 494 9.22 17.18 12.78
N TYR A 495 9.32 17.16 11.47
CA TYR A 495 9.05 18.28 10.59
C TYR A 495 7.83 17.97 9.73
N HIS A 496 7.16 19.01 9.26
CA HIS A 496 6.13 18.86 8.25
C HIS A 496 6.06 20.04 7.30
N GLN A 497 5.43 19.81 6.15
CA GLN A 497 5.10 20.85 5.19
C GLN A 497 3.78 20.56 4.51
N TYR A 498 2.90 21.56 4.45
CA TYR A 498 1.64 21.48 3.72
C TYR A 498 1.83 21.69 2.22
N PHE A 499 1.04 20.97 1.44
CA PHE A 499 0.92 21.09 0.00
C PHE A 499 -0.38 21.77 -0.34
N GLN A 500 -0.28 22.76 -1.20
CA GLN A 500 -1.43 23.40 -1.80
C GLN A 500 -1.24 23.42 -3.31
N ARG A 501 -2.35 23.33 -4.04
CA ARG A 501 -2.30 23.37 -5.50
C ARG A 501 -1.74 24.72 -5.96
N GLN A 502 -0.75 24.69 -6.84
CA GLN A 502 -0.17 25.93 -7.38
C GLN A 502 -1.13 26.60 -8.37
N HIS A 503 -1.71 25.82 -9.29
CA HIS A 503 -2.60 26.31 -10.34
C HIS A 503 -4.06 25.94 -10.05
N TYR A 504 -4.83 26.92 -9.60
CA TYR A 504 -6.26 26.76 -9.34
C TYR A 504 -7.14 26.89 -10.59
N ARG A 505 -6.57 27.32 -11.73
CA ARG A 505 -7.26 27.55 -13.01
C ARG A 505 -7.27 26.35 -13.95
N GLU A 506 -6.74 25.22 -13.52
CA GLU A 506 -6.85 23.99 -14.30
C GLU A 506 -8.29 23.49 -14.18
N TYR A 507 -8.95 23.30 -15.32
CA TYR A 507 -10.30 22.74 -15.41
C TYR A 507 -10.20 21.32 -15.96
N MET A 508 -11.03 20.42 -15.44
CA MET A 508 -11.12 19.05 -15.94
C MET A 508 -11.91 18.96 -17.24
N ASP A 509 -12.88 19.86 -17.41
CA ASP A 509 -13.67 20.05 -18.62
C ASP A 509 -13.89 21.56 -18.84
N SER A 510 -13.54 22.08 -20.01
CA SER A 510 -13.76 23.51 -20.30
C SER A 510 -15.24 23.89 -20.48
N HIS A 511 -16.11 22.91 -20.71
CA HIS A 511 -17.54 23.13 -20.99
C HIS A 511 -18.41 23.01 -19.75
N GLU A 512 -17.91 22.45 -18.65
CA GLU A 512 -18.65 22.30 -17.42
C GLU A 512 -18.20 23.33 -16.36
N PRO A 513 -19.04 24.32 -16.00
CA PRO A 513 -18.68 25.32 -15.00
C PRO A 513 -18.23 24.72 -13.66
N GLY A 514 -17.21 25.32 -13.05
CA GLY A 514 -16.73 24.98 -11.71
C GLY A 514 -16.03 23.63 -11.57
N CYS A 515 -15.85 22.84 -12.64
CA CYS A 515 -15.09 21.58 -12.59
C CYS A 515 -13.56 21.80 -12.50
N THR A 516 -13.13 22.69 -11.60
CA THR A 516 -11.71 22.92 -11.33
C THR A 516 -11.05 21.62 -10.90
N ARG A 517 -9.83 21.40 -11.36
CA ARG A 517 -9.08 20.19 -11.03
C ARG A 517 -8.78 20.10 -9.54
N GLY A 518 -8.59 21.23 -8.85
CA GLY A 518 -8.47 21.27 -7.39
C GLY A 518 -9.71 20.71 -6.67
N TYR A 519 -10.90 21.07 -7.16
CA TYR A 519 -12.17 20.52 -6.66
C TYR A 519 -12.28 19.02 -6.94
N ALA A 520 -12.08 18.62 -8.21
CA ALA A 520 -12.20 17.22 -8.64
C ALA A 520 -11.23 16.28 -7.90
N GLU A 521 -9.95 16.66 -7.77
CA GLU A 521 -8.94 15.88 -7.04
C GLU A 521 -9.27 15.74 -5.57
N THR A 522 -9.72 16.83 -4.94
CA THR A 522 -9.99 16.80 -3.50
C THR A 522 -11.21 15.97 -3.17
N LEU A 523 -12.27 16.12 -3.96
CA LEU A 523 -13.48 15.34 -3.76
C LEU A 523 -13.25 13.85 -4.07
N GLY A 524 -12.45 13.54 -5.09
CA GLY A 524 -11.98 12.18 -5.34
C GLY A 524 -11.21 11.61 -4.15
N LEU A 525 -10.28 12.38 -3.57
CA LEU A 525 -9.49 11.95 -2.40
C LEU A 525 -10.38 11.68 -1.19
N VAL A 526 -11.38 12.53 -0.94
CA VAL A 526 -12.34 12.32 0.15
C VAL A 526 -13.07 11.00 -0.04
N LYS A 527 -13.57 10.70 -1.24
CA LYS A 527 -14.27 9.43 -1.53
C LYS A 527 -13.39 8.21 -1.33
N TYR A 528 -12.18 8.29 -1.86
CA TYR A 528 -11.16 7.28 -1.68
C TYR A 528 -10.93 6.96 -0.20
N LEU A 529 -10.78 7.99 0.64
CA LEU A 529 -10.58 7.85 2.09
C LEU A 529 -11.86 7.51 2.87
N HIS A 530 -13.03 7.83 2.35
CA HIS A 530 -14.30 7.41 2.94
C HIS A 530 -14.74 6.01 2.48
N GLN A 531 -13.97 5.39 1.57
CA GLN A 531 -14.23 4.07 1.02
C GLN A 531 -15.61 3.93 0.36
N VAL A 532 -16.09 5.00 -0.27
CA VAL A 532 -17.43 5.07 -0.88
C VAL A 532 -17.32 5.22 -2.39
N PRO A 533 -18.01 4.37 -3.19
CA PRO A 533 -18.09 4.57 -4.63
C PRO A 533 -18.88 5.84 -4.95
N GLN A 534 -18.63 6.42 -6.13
CA GLN A 534 -19.41 7.55 -6.61
C GLN A 534 -20.74 7.06 -7.20
N ASP A 535 -21.86 7.66 -6.77
CA ASP A 535 -23.12 7.51 -7.48
C ASP A 535 -23.10 8.37 -8.75
N GLN A 536 -23.38 7.77 -9.91
CA GLN A 536 -23.42 8.43 -11.22
C GLN A 536 -22.21 9.35 -11.46
N PRO A 537 -20.98 8.80 -11.58
CA PRO A 537 -19.77 9.62 -11.73
C PRO A 537 -19.85 10.50 -12.98
N ARG A 538 -19.64 11.81 -12.82
CA ARG A 538 -19.46 12.72 -13.96
C ARG A 538 -18.10 12.46 -14.60
N GLY A 539 -18.00 12.62 -15.92
CA GLY A 539 -16.80 12.27 -16.68
C GLY A 539 -15.52 13.03 -16.27
N TRP A 540 -15.66 14.22 -15.68
CA TRP A 540 -14.54 15.03 -15.19
C TRP A 540 -14.10 14.68 -13.76
N MET A 541 -14.87 13.87 -13.03
CA MET A 541 -14.55 13.49 -11.65
C MET A 541 -13.42 12.47 -11.62
N ILE A 542 -12.53 12.61 -10.64
CA ILE A 542 -11.39 11.70 -10.49
C ILE A 542 -11.81 10.58 -9.54
N ASP A 543 -11.72 9.35 -10.02
CA ASP A 543 -11.86 8.15 -9.22
C ASP A 543 -10.48 7.58 -8.87
N PHE A 544 -10.17 7.55 -7.58
CA PHE A 544 -8.94 6.97 -7.03
C PHE A 544 -9.14 5.53 -6.52
N GLY A 545 -10.33 4.95 -6.70
CA GLY A 545 -10.73 3.67 -6.13
C GLY A 545 -11.07 3.78 -4.64
N ILE A 546 -10.85 2.69 -3.91
CA ILE A 546 -11.13 2.59 -2.47
C ILE A 546 -9.81 2.50 -1.69
N ALA A 547 -9.66 3.31 -0.65
CA ALA A 547 -8.49 3.24 0.23
C ALA A 547 -8.58 2.03 1.17
N ARG A 548 -7.43 1.41 1.47
CA ARG A 548 -7.35 0.48 2.60
C ARG A 548 -7.04 1.27 3.86
N ILE A 549 -7.95 1.22 4.81
CA ILE A 549 -7.87 2.02 6.03
C ILE A 549 -7.96 1.12 7.22
N LYS A 550 -7.00 1.27 8.12
CA LYS A 550 -7.14 0.79 9.48
C LYS A 550 -7.37 2.01 10.37
N GLU A 551 -8.42 1.98 11.17
CA GLU A 551 -8.66 3.01 12.15
C GLU A 551 -7.95 2.64 13.45
N LEU A 552 -7.17 3.60 13.94
CA LEU A 552 -6.48 3.52 15.21
C LEU A 552 -7.31 4.27 16.23
N THR A 553 -7.91 3.54 17.17
CA THR A 553 -8.53 4.12 18.36
C THR A 553 -7.62 3.89 19.56
N TRP A 554 -7.65 4.84 20.49
CA TRP A 554 -6.92 4.76 21.74
C TRP A 554 -7.92 4.73 22.88
N ASP A 555 -7.90 3.64 23.64
CA ASP A 555 -8.63 3.56 24.89
C ASP A 555 -7.75 4.08 26.03
N HIS A 556 -8.07 5.26 26.52
CA HIS A 556 -7.34 5.91 27.60
C HIS A 556 -7.44 5.15 28.93
N MET A 557 -8.50 4.37 29.16
CA MET A 557 -8.71 3.65 30.42
C MET A 557 -7.83 2.41 30.50
N THR A 558 -7.73 1.67 29.40
CA THR A 558 -6.93 0.44 29.31
C THR A 558 -5.52 0.68 28.77
N GLN A 559 -5.24 1.91 28.32
CA GLN A 559 -3.99 2.28 27.65
C GLN A 559 -3.67 1.36 26.46
N THR A 560 -4.71 1.03 25.67
CA THR A 560 -4.55 0.18 24.51
C THR A 560 -4.92 0.90 23.22
N ALA A 561 -4.03 0.73 22.24
CA ALA A 561 -4.29 1.05 20.85
C ALA A 561 -5.05 -0.12 20.22
N HIS A 562 -6.23 0.14 19.68
CA HIS A 562 -6.96 -0.80 18.84
C HIS A 562 -6.80 -0.40 17.39
N LEU A 563 -6.41 -1.37 16.58
CA LEU A 563 -6.32 -1.19 15.14
C LEU A 563 -7.36 -2.08 14.48
N HIS A 564 -8.48 -1.50 14.05
CA HIS A 564 -9.52 -2.23 13.35
C HIS A 564 -9.54 -1.85 11.88
N GLU A 565 -9.97 -2.80 11.04
CA GLU A 565 -10.24 -2.49 9.64
C GLU A 565 -11.48 -1.64 9.54
N LEU A 566 -11.36 -0.49 8.88
CA LEU A 566 -12.53 0.29 8.52
C LEU A 566 -13.21 -0.44 7.37
N VAL A 567 -14.43 -0.91 7.62
CA VAL A 567 -15.30 -1.48 6.59
C VAL A 567 -15.95 -0.33 5.85
N ALA A 568 -15.93 -0.40 4.52
CA ALA A 568 -16.59 0.57 3.66
C ALA A 568 -18.05 0.73 4.10
N PRO A 569 -18.53 1.95 4.38
CA PRO A 569 -19.93 2.15 4.74
C PRO A 569 -20.81 1.77 3.56
N ALA A 570 -21.99 1.21 3.84
CA ALA A 570 -22.98 0.93 2.80
C ALA A 570 -23.44 2.26 2.18
N GLY A 571 -23.41 2.35 0.86
CA GLY A 571 -23.91 3.50 0.11
C GLY A 571 -22.96 3.98 -0.97
N ALA A 572 -23.35 5.07 -1.62
CA ALA A 572 -22.56 5.75 -2.63
C ALA A 572 -22.52 7.25 -2.31
N TRP A 573 -21.41 7.90 -2.66
CA TRP A 573 -21.29 9.35 -2.50
C TRP A 573 -22.17 10.03 -3.55
N PRO A 574 -23.06 10.96 -3.15
CA PRO A 574 -23.98 11.60 -4.09
C PRO A 574 -23.22 12.39 -5.16
N PRO A 575 -23.75 12.53 -6.38
CA PRO A 575 -23.14 13.41 -7.39
C PRO A 575 -23.12 14.86 -6.89
N PRO A 576 -22.09 15.66 -7.24
CA PRO A 576 -22.10 17.08 -6.97
C PRO A 576 -23.37 17.72 -7.55
N THR A 577 -24.12 18.44 -6.70
CA THR A 577 -25.35 19.12 -7.09
C THR A 577 -25.08 20.60 -7.31
N TRP A 578 -25.67 21.15 -8.37
CA TRP A 578 -25.56 22.57 -8.67
C TRP A 578 -26.35 23.40 -7.68
N LYS A 579 -25.74 24.48 -7.22
CA LYS A 579 -26.47 25.58 -6.60
C LYS A 579 -27.24 26.35 -7.67
N THR A 580 -28.40 26.88 -7.29
CA THR A 580 -29.13 27.80 -8.16
C THR A 580 -28.40 29.15 -8.25
N THR A 581 -28.60 29.88 -9.35
CA THR A 581 -28.05 31.24 -9.50
C THR A 581 -28.47 32.16 -8.36
N ALA A 582 -29.68 32.00 -7.83
CA ALA A 582 -30.17 32.75 -6.68
C ALA A 582 -29.38 32.44 -5.40
N GLN A 583 -29.08 31.16 -5.14
CA GLN A 583 -28.25 30.76 -3.99
C GLN A 583 -26.83 31.36 -4.09
N ILE A 584 -26.19 31.24 -5.26
CA ILE A 584 -24.85 31.80 -5.49
C ILE A 584 -24.85 33.32 -5.34
N THR A 585 -25.87 33.99 -5.89
CA THR A 585 -26.05 35.45 -5.76
C THR A 585 -26.17 35.85 -4.30
N HIS A 586 -27.01 35.15 -3.54
CA HIS A 586 -27.20 35.41 -2.12
C HIS A 586 -25.90 35.23 -1.31
N GLU A 587 -25.16 34.14 -1.54
CA GLU A 587 -23.88 33.90 -0.87
C GLU A 587 -22.85 35.00 -1.19
N ILE A 588 -22.75 35.43 -2.45
CA ILE A 588 -21.84 36.52 -2.85
C ILE A 588 -22.28 37.86 -2.22
N GLN A 589 -23.59 38.14 -2.15
CA GLN A 589 -24.12 39.32 -1.46
C GLN A 589 -23.84 39.30 0.06
N GLN A 590 -23.92 38.13 0.71
CA GLN A 590 -23.59 37.99 2.13
C GLN A 590 -22.12 38.33 2.44
N LEU A 591 -21.22 38.16 1.45
CA LEU A 591 -19.83 38.62 1.56
C LEU A 591 -19.71 40.15 1.48
N GLY A 592 -20.76 40.86 1.07
CA GLY A 592 -20.81 42.32 0.90
C GLY A 592 -20.59 42.79 -0.54
N ALA A 593 -20.69 41.88 -1.52
CA ALA A 593 -20.57 42.24 -2.92
C ALA A 593 -21.77 43.06 -3.41
N LEU A 594 -21.51 44.01 -4.29
CA LEU A 594 -22.52 44.85 -4.96
C LEU A 594 -22.62 44.49 -6.45
N GLY A 595 -23.74 44.87 -7.08
CA GLY A 595 -23.96 44.62 -8.51
C GLY A 595 -23.93 43.14 -8.91
N VAL A 596 -24.26 42.24 -7.97
CA VAL A 596 -24.18 40.79 -8.16
C VAL A 596 -25.20 40.33 -9.18
N ASN A 597 -24.76 39.62 -10.23
CA ASN A 597 -25.58 39.20 -11.36
C ASN A 597 -26.30 40.38 -12.06
N GLY A 598 -25.78 41.60 -11.92
CA GLY A 598 -26.30 42.79 -12.60
C GLY A 598 -25.88 42.86 -14.08
N PRO A 599 -26.32 43.89 -14.81
CA PRO A 599 -25.91 44.08 -16.20
C PRO A 599 -24.38 44.14 -16.33
N TYR A 600 -23.88 43.55 -17.41
CA TYR A 600 -22.44 43.42 -17.63
C TYR A 600 -21.72 44.78 -17.63
N MET A 601 -20.68 44.92 -16.80
CA MET A 601 -19.89 46.16 -16.63
C MET A 601 -20.70 47.41 -16.21
N VAL A 602 -21.87 47.23 -15.60
CA VAL A 602 -22.65 48.35 -15.05
C VAL A 602 -22.42 48.41 -13.54
N PHE A 603 -21.80 49.51 -13.09
CA PHE A 603 -21.52 49.77 -11.68
C PHE A 603 -22.70 50.48 -11.00
N PRO A 604 -22.88 50.31 -9.68
CA PRO A 604 -23.87 51.07 -8.92
C PRO A 604 -23.70 52.60 -9.13
N PRO A 605 -24.78 53.40 -9.13
CA PRO A 605 -24.68 54.85 -9.26
C PRO A 605 -23.80 55.48 -8.16
N GLY A 606 -22.97 56.46 -8.52
CA GLY A 606 -22.15 57.23 -7.57
C GLY A 606 -20.75 56.65 -7.25
N THR A 607 -20.36 55.55 -7.89
CA THR A 607 -19.08 54.88 -7.61
C THR A 607 -17.94 55.48 -8.41
N ARG A 608 -16.81 55.83 -7.75
CA ARG A 608 -15.57 56.14 -8.48
C ARG A 608 -15.11 54.88 -9.21
N LEU A 609 -15.07 54.92 -10.53
CA LEU A 609 -14.62 53.79 -11.35
C LEU A 609 -13.23 53.35 -10.90
N MET A 610 -13.02 52.03 -10.78
CA MET A 610 -11.67 51.49 -10.62
C MET A 610 -10.79 51.98 -11.79
N PRO A 611 -9.49 52.29 -11.56
CA PRO A 611 -8.56 52.64 -12.62
C PRO A 611 -8.48 51.60 -13.76
N SER A 612 -8.86 50.35 -13.49
CA SER A 612 -8.90 49.26 -14.47
C SER A 612 -10.23 49.06 -15.21
N GLY A 613 -11.32 49.75 -14.81
CA GLY A 613 -12.61 49.97 -15.51
C GLY A 613 -13.37 48.81 -16.19
N ARG A 614 -12.81 47.60 -16.32
CA ARG A 614 -13.27 46.56 -17.24
C ARG A 614 -13.25 45.15 -16.64
N LYS A 615 -13.11 45.00 -15.31
CA LYS A 615 -12.99 43.68 -14.66
C LYS A 615 -13.96 43.56 -13.49
N CYS A 616 -14.68 42.45 -13.43
CA CYS A 616 -15.50 42.09 -12.28
C CYS A 616 -14.60 41.75 -11.07
N ASP A 617 -15.19 41.68 -9.88
CA ASP A 617 -14.45 41.51 -8.61
C ASP A 617 -13.54 40.27 -8.64
N THR A 618 -14.06 39.13 -9.12
CA THR A 618 -13.28 37.89 -9.29
C THR A 618 -12.09 38.08 -10.23
N CYS A 619 -12.32 38.63 -11.43
CA CYS A 619 -11.26 38.85 -12.42
C CYS A 619 -10.20 39.86 -11.96
N PHE A 620 -10.60 40.83 -11.14
CA PHE A 620 -9.69 41.80 -10.56
C PHE A 620 -8.71 41.15 -9.57
N TYR A 621 -9.22 40.41 -8.59
CA TYR A 621 -8.38 39.77 -7.57
C TYR A 621 -7.51 38.64 -8.11
N GLU A 622 -8.01 37.92 -9.12
CA GLU A 622 -7.20 36.95 -9.83
C GLU A 622 -5.98 37.59 -10.50
N ALA A 623 -6.18 38.72 -11.18
CA ALA A 623 -5.08 39.45 -11.82
C ALA A 623 -4.09 40.01 -10.79
N TRP A 624 -4.58 40.44 -9.63
CA TRP A 624 -3.73 40.89 -8.52
C TRP A 624 -2.85 39.74 -8.01
N TYR A 625 -3.46 38.59 -7.72
CA TYR A 625 -2.79 37.48 -7.07
C TYR A 625 -1.63 36.89 -7.91
N ASP A 626 -1.77 36.87 -9.24
CA ASP A 626 -0.71 36.37 -10.14
C ASP A 626 0.54 37.29 -10.21
N GLY A 627 0.56 38.39 -9.46
CA GLY A 627 1.62 39.39 -9.56
C GLY A 627 1.66 40.11 -10.92
N LEU A 628 0.67 39.87 -11.78
CA LEU A 628 0.55 40.50 -13.10
C LEU A 628 0.29 42.00 -12.98
N ILE A 629 -0.44 42.45 -11.95
CA ILE A 629 -0.61 43.88 -11.65
C ILE A 629 0.72 44.53 -11.24
N ARG A 630 1.64 43.80 -10.57
CA ARG A 630 2.92 44.35 -10.12
C ARG A 630 4.03 44.29 -11.18
N ARG A 631 4.00 43.33 -12.11
CA ARG A 631 5.12 43.09 -13.04
C ARG A 631 4.95 43.69 -14.44
N ARG A 632 3.76 44.18 -14.83
CA ARG A 632 3.53 44.66 -16.20
C ARG A 632 2.49 45.80 -16.27
N ARG A 633 2.92 47.00 -16.67
CA ARG A 633 2.11 47.95 -17.47
C ARG A 633 1.93 47.41 -18.91
N VAL A 634 1.68 46.11 -19.08
CA VAL A 634 1.46 45.54 -20.42
C VAL A 634 -0.04 45.56 -20.66
N SER A 635 -0.40 46.46 -21.56
CA SER A 635 -1.70 46.77 -22.12
C SER A 635 -2.36 45.63 -22.91
N GLY A 636 -2.27 44.36 -22.47
CA GLY A 636 -2.77 43.24 -23.27
C GLY A 636 -3.30 42.08 -22.43
N ASP A 637 -4.58 41.78 -22.64
CA ASP A 637 -5.17 40.42 -22.63
C ASP A 637 -5.41 39.69 -21.31
N TRP A 638 -5.96 40.37 -20.30
CA TRP A 638 -6.89 39.69 -19.37
C TRP A 638 -8.28 40.29 -19.51
N PRO A 639 -9.00 39.99 -20.60
CA PRO A 639 -10.35 40.48 -20.74
C PRO A 639 -11.23 39.66 -19.82
N CYS A 640 -11.84 40.33 -18.85
CA CYS A 640 -13.18 39.97 -18.44
C CYS A 640 -14.00 40.04 -19.74
N THR A 641 -14.09 38.91 -20.46
CA THR A 641 -14.82 38.81 -21.73
C THR A 641 -16.20 38.31 -21.41
N ARG A 642 -17.21 38.98 -21.97
CA ARG A 642 -18.60 38.58 -21.82
C ARG A 642 -18.78 37.16 -22.38
N HIS A 643 -19.30 36.24 -21.56
CA HIS A 643 -19.57 34.87 -21.96
C HIS A 643 -20.77 34.83 -22.90
N ARG A 644 -20.74 33.90 -23.86
CA ARG A 644 -21.84 33.65 -24.78
C ARG A 644 -22.48 32.31 -24.47
N ASP A 645 -23.79 32.27 -24.41
CA ASP A 645 -24.53 31.04 -24.14
C ASP A 645 -24.53 30.08 -25.35
N ALA A 646 -25.22 28.95 -25.22
CA ALA A 646 -25.33 27.95 -26.28
C ALA A 646 -25.98 28.46 -27.58
N ASN A 647 -26.68 29.60 -27.52
CA ASN A 647 -27.31 30.25 -28.68
C ASN A 647 -26.47 31.45 -29.19
N ASP A 648 -25.19 31.53 -28.80
CA ASP A 648 -24.27 32.64 -29.08
C ASP A 648 -24.70 34.01 -28.49
N GLN A 649 -25.70 34.04 -27.60
CA GLN A 649 -26.19 35.29 -27.02
C GLN A 649 -25.28 35.76 -25.88
N GLN A 650 -25.02 37.07 -25.83
CA GLN A 650 -24.19 37.65 -24.78
C GLN A 650 -24.89 37.62 -23.41
N THR A 651 -24.26 36.97 -22.43
CA THR A 651 -24.78 36.83 -21.06
C THR A 651 -24.29 37.95 -20.14
N ASN A 652 -24.85 38.10 -18.93
CA ASN A 652 -24.37 39.08 -17.94
C ASN A 652 -23.12 38.62 -17.15
N ILE A 653 -22.57 37.46 -17.48
CA ILE A 653 -21.41 36.88 -16.82
C ILE A 653 -20.19 36.93 -17.76
N CYS A 654 -19.01 37.01 -17.19
CA CYS A 654 -17.77 36.87 -17.96
C CYS A 654 -17.36 35.40 -18.06
N GLU A 655 -16.54 35.07 -19.07
CA GLU A 655 -16.02 33.72 -19.32
C GLU A 655 -15.30 33.14 -18.10
N THR A 656 -14.53 33.95 -17.36
CA THR A 656 -13.81 33.50 -16.16
C THR A 656 -14.76 33.12 -15.03
N CYS A 657 -15.81 33.91 -14.78
CA CYS A 657 -16.82 33.60 -13.76
C CYS A 657 -17.69 32.42 -14.21
N PHE A 658 -18.06 32.37 -15.49
CA PHE A 658 -18.76 31.23 -16.08
C PHE A 658 -17.97 29.95 -15.86
N ARG A 659 -16.68 29.88 -16.20
CA ARG A 659 -15.86 28.67 -15.99
C ARG A 659 -15.74 28.24 -14.54
N LYS A 660 -15.97 29.13 -13.58
CA LYS A 660 -16.03 28.82 -12.14
C LYS A 660 -17.43 28.45 -11.66
N GLY A 661 -18.44 28.62 -12.51
CA GLY A 661 -19.85 28.47 -12.18
C GLY A 661 -20.35 29.51 -11.19
N ILE A 662 -19.73 30.69 -11.11
CA ILE A 662 -20.19 31.79 -10.26
C ILE A 662 -20.68 32.96 -11.11
N VAL A 663 -21.46 33.85 -10.50
CA VAL A 663 -21.92 35.09 -11.15
C VAL A 663 -20.86 36.20 -11.01
N CYS A 664 -20.91 37.18 -11.92
CA CYS A 664 -20.12 38.40 -11.78
C CYS A 664 -20.70 39.31 -10.69
N SER A 665 -19.82 40.04 -10.03
CA SER A 665 -20.13 41.17 -9.16
C SER A 665 -19.23 42.34 -9.48
N TRP A 666 -19.69 43.54 -9.14
CA TRP A 666 -19.05 44.82 -9.48
C TRP A 666 -19.11 45.73 -8.27
N THR A 667 -18.17 45.51 -7.35
CA THR A 667 -18.09 46.22 -6.07
C THR A 667 -17.05 47.33 -6.16
N PRO A 668 -17.36 48.56 -5.74
CA PRO A 668 -16.37 49.64 -5.64
C PRO A 668 -15.25 49.28 -4.67
N GLU A 669 -14.00 49.61 -5.01
CA GLU A 669 -12.81 49.25 -4.22
C GLU A 669 -12.88 49.79 -2.78
N ASP A 670 -13.38 51.01 -2.61
CA ASP A 670 -13.58 51.67 -1.31
C ASP A 670 -14.72 51.06 -0.47
N GLN A 671 -15.54 50.20 -1.09
CA GLN A 671 -16.67 49.52 -0.46
C GLN A 671 -16.47 48.00 -0.33
N MET A 672 -15.38 47.45 -0.85
CA MET A 672 -15.10 46.01 -0.72
C MET A 672 -14.68 45.67 0.72
N PRO A 673 -15.47 44.90 1.47
CA PRO A 673 -15.09 44.54 2.84
C PRO A 673 -13.94 43.50 2.82
N PRO A 674 -13.04 43.51 3.83
CA PRO A 674 -11.90 42.58 3.89
C PRO A 674 -12.27 41.09 3.77
N ARG A 675 -13.46 40.71 4.26
CA ARG A 675 -14.00 39.35 4.14
C ARG A 675 -14.24 38.94 2.68
N MET A 676 -14.72 39.86 1.84
CA MET A 676 -14.97 39.61 0.42
C MET A 676 -13.65 39.44 -0.32
N ILE A 677 -12.66 40.27 0.00
CA ILE A 677 -11.30 40.14 -0.53
C ILE A 677 -10.76 38.73 -0.22
N THR A 678 -10.89 38.30 1.04
CA THR A 678 -10.43 36.98 1.49
C THR A 678 -11.20 35.83 0.84
N ALA A 679 -12.50 36.00 0.62
CA ALA A 679 -13.39 34.98 0.06
C ALA A 679 -13.23 34.81 -1.46
N LEU A 680 -12.92 35.90 -2.18
CA LEU A 680 -12.66 35.92 -3.62
C LEU A 680 -11.21 35.55 -3.95
N GLN A 681 -10.28 35.82 -3.03
CA GLN A 681 -8.91 35.36 -3.17
C GLN A 681 -8.85 33.85 -2.99
N TYR A 682 -8.22 33.17 -3.95
CA TYR A 682 -7.77 31.80 -3.76
C TYR A 682 -6.84 31.76 -2.55
N ARG A 683 -7.30 31.18 -1.43
CA ARG A 683 -6.58 31.16 -0.15
C ARG A 683 -5.17 30.64 -0.36
N ALA A 684 -4.24 31.56 -0.48
CA ALA A 684 -2.84 31.25 -0.57
C ALA A 684 -2.24 31.67 0.73
N HIS A 685 -2.09 30.70 1.61
CA HIS A 685 -1.13 30.88 2.65
C HIS A 685 0.22 30.60 2.02
N THR A 686 1.19 31.50 2.21
CA THR A 686 2.58 31.06 2.14
C THR A 686 2.68 29.92 3.13
N ALA A 687 2.73 28.68 2.64
CA ALA A 687 3.03 27.55 3.51
C ALA A 687 4.32 27.93 4.24
N PRO A 688 4.34 27.98 5.58
CA PRO A 688 5.57 28.29 6.29
C PRO A 688 6.65 27.30 5.82
N SER A 689 7.88 27.79 5.65
CA SER A 689 9.06 26.93 5.50
C SER A 689 9.00 25.84 6.56
N ALA A 690 9.37 24.59 6.23
CA ALA A 690 9.25 23.41 7.08
C ALA A 690 9.32 23.77 8.57
N ALA A 691 8.17 23.76 9.25
CA ALA A 691 8.12 24.16 10.64
C ALA A 691 8.58 22.97 11.48
N SER A 692 9.59 23.19 12.32
CA SER A 692 9.90 22.26 13.41
C SER A 692 8.70 22.25 14.35
N ILE A 693 8.18 21.07 14.67
CA ILE A 693 7.23 20.95 15.77
C ILE A 693 8.04 20.48 16.98
N ASP A 694 8.20 21.32 17.99
CA ASP A 694 8.42 20.82 19.36
C ASP A 694 7.08 20.23 19.78
N LEU A 695 6.89 18.98 19.41
CA LEU A 695 5.85 18.18 20.01
C LEU A 695 6.30 18.02 21.45
N ASP A 696 5.53 18.55 22.40
CA ASP A 696 5.62 18.06 23.77
C ASP A 696 5.44 16.55 23.67
N VAL A 697 6.57 15.86 23.83
CA VAL A 697 6.78 14.50 23.38
C VAL A 697 5.86 13.53 24.12
N THR A 698 5.21 13.96 25.19
CA THR A 698 4.22 13.22 25.98
C THR A 698 2.97 12.76 25.22
N MET A 699 2.64 13.29 24.04
CA MET A 699 1.50 12.81 23.22
C MET A 699 1.87 12.23 21.85
N LEU A 700 3.15 12.24 21.45
CA LEU A 700 3.62 11.56 20.22
C LEU A 700 4.68 10.48 20.49
N GLU A 701 5.29 10.51 21.67
CA GLU A 701 5.56 9.31 22.47
C GLU A 701 4.34 9.01 23.34
N ILE A 702 3.18 8.72 22.73
CA ILE A 702 2.22 7.84 23.39
C ILE A 702 2.90 6.47 23.40
N SER A 703 3.57 6.22 24.53
CA SER A 703 3.36 5.04 25.37
C SER A 703 2.53 3.97 24.68
#